data_AF-A0AAU5YBA4-F1
#
_entry.id   AF-A0AAU5YBA4-F1
#
_cell.length_a   1.000
_cell.length_b   1.000
_cell.length_c   1.000
_cell.angle_alpha   90.00
_cell.angle_beta   90.00
_cell.angle_gamma   90.00
#
_symmetry.space_group_name_H-M   'P 1'
#
loop_
_entity.id
_entity.type
_entity.pdbx_description
1 polymer ?
#
loop_
_entity_poly.entity_id
_entity_poly.type
_entity_poly.pdbx_seq_one_letter_code
_entity_poly.pdbx_strand_id
1 'polypeptide(L)'
;MGPRVWLFPGQGAQRRGMGRELFDRFPEAAASADAILGFSVRELCLQDPEGRLTDTRFLQPALFVVNELTRRERAARDGVPDFLAGHSLGEYNALLAGGAFDFETGLRLVARRGELMSQAPAGGGMSAVIGPGVDRVPDFLAGHGLDDVDVANFNSARQIVLSGPLDSVRRATDLLRAEKLGRGVPLRVSTAFHSRYMAQAAAEFEEFLAGFELRDPRLPVIANVTAMPYRAGTVRRLLAAQVRSSVRWSESMDYLLGQGVRESAELGPGRVLTGLWEEAVKTAAEKPAATPVPAVVTAVPAAEAVAAIPPRPVRPLPAAPSAPPRSGAPVKAAERLGSAAFRADYGVRYAYLAGSMFKGVASTALVVRMARAGLLGFFGAGGLSLDRVESAIRTIRQELGPEGRFGMNLLHAMHDPAIEADTVRLYLRHDIRFVEAAGFMQLTPALVHYRLSGAYEDREGRPAALRRVVAKVSRPEVAGAFMAPAPESMVRRLVAEGSLTETEARLGLRLPVSEDICVEADSGGHTDAGVAYALMPAMTRLRDRHQREHAYTTAIRVGAAGGLGSPESLAAAFVLGADFVLTGSVNQCSPEAGTSDAVKELLAGADVQDTGYAPAGDMFEIGARVQVLRRGSLFCARASKLYQTYRQYDSLDAIDGRLRRTIEETYFRRGFDQVWKETREYYLRVGRSEEVKRAESDPKHLMALVFRWYFVHSTRLAMDGDDGERANFQIHTGPAMGAFNRFVRDTSLQDWRNRHVDAIAEALMNGAAEVLRDRLASILPTGSPAQK
;
A
#
# COMPACT_ATOMS: atom_id res chain seq x y z
N MET A 1 -4.33 -15.60 30.87
CA MET A 1 -5.56 -15.20 30.16
C MET A 1 -5.12 -14.62 28.83
N GLY A 2 -5.79 -14.98 27.73
CA GLY A 2 -5.50 -14.41 26.40
C GLY A 2 -6.00 -12.97 26.26
N PRO A 3 -5.66 -12.26 25.18
CA PRO A 3 -6.15 -10.91 24.95
C PRO A 3 -7.67 -10.90 24.79
N ARG A 4 -8.30 -9.84 25.31
CA ARG A 4 -9.76 -9.68 25.37
C ARG A 4 -10.21 -8.45 24.60
N VAL A 5 -11.39 -8.53 23.98
CA VAL A 5 -12.01 -7.40 23.28
C VAL A 5 -13.33 -7.00 23.94
N TRP A 6 -13.59 -5.70 24.05
CA TRP A 6 -14.93 -5.19 24.30
C TRP A 6 -15.59 -4.78 22.98
N LEU A 7 -16.82 -5.28 22.78
CA LEU A 7 -17.62 -5.07 21.58
C LEU A 7 -18.82 -4.19 21.92
N PHE A 8 -19.04 -3.12 21.17
CA PHE A 8 -20.16 -2.21 21.39
C PHE A 8 -21.21 -2.36 20.28
N PRO A 9 -22.46 -2.71 20.62
CA PRO A 9 -23.50 -2.92 19.62
C PRO A 9 -23.99 -1.61 19.01
N GLY A 10 -24.36 -1.69 17.73
CA GLY A 10 -25.00 -0.61 16.99
C GLY A 10 -26.52 -0.74 16.90
N GLN A 11 -27.12 0.08 16.04
CA GLN A 11 -28.54 0.05 15.74
C GLN A 11 -29.00 -1.34 15.28
N GLY A 12 -30.09 -1.82 15.88
CA GLY A 12 -30.58 -3.20 15.80
C GLY A 12 -30.60 -3.91 17.15
N ALA A 13 -29.81 -3.44 18.12
CA ALA A 13 -29.71 -4.02 19.47
C ALA A 13 -30.72 -3.44 20.48
N GLN A 14 -31.37 -2.32 20.15
CA GLN A 14 -32.32 -1.65 21.02
C GLN A 14 -33.54 -2.50 21.35
N ARG A 15 -34.07 -2.30 22.54
CA ARG A 15 -35.38 -2.80 22.97
C ARG A 15 -35.94 -1.89 24.04
N ARG A 16 -37.27 -1.79 24.09
CA ARG A 16 -37.95 -1.18 25.23
C ARG A 16 -37.53 -1.89 26.53
N GLY A 17 -37.21 -1.11 27.56
CA GLY A 17 -36.68 -1.59 28.83
C GLY A 17 -35.15 -1.71 28.90
N MET A 18 -34.41 -1.33 27.86
CA MET A 18 -32.94 -1.31 27.92
C MET A 18 -32.44 -0.29 28.96
N GLY A 19 -31.35 -0.62 29.66
CA GLY A 19 -30.74 0.27 30.64
C GLY A 19 -31.46 0.42 31.99
N ARG A 20 -32.54 -0.34 32.26
CA ARG A 20 -33.38 -0.22 33.47
C ARG A 20 -32.60 -0.02 34.77
N GLU A 21 -31.75 -0.97 35.13
CA GLU A 21 -30.96 -0.92 36.36
C GLU A 21 -29.78 0.06 36.24
N LEU A 22 -29.30 0.31 35.03
CA LEU A 22 -28.16 1.19 34.77
C LEU A 22 -28.50 2.67 35.02
N PHE A 23 -29.71 3.10 34.69
CA PHE A 23 -30.14 4.49 34.93
C PHE A 23 -30.26 4.82 36.42
N ASP A 24 -30.61 3.85 37.26
CA ASP A 24 -30.63 4.03 38.72
C ASP A 24 -29.22 4.05 39.31
N ARG A 25 -28.29 3.30 38.72
CA ARG A 25 -26.89 3.23 39.17
C ARG A 25 -26.04 4.42 38.73
N PHE A 26 -26.37 5.06 37.61
CA PHE A 26 -25.62 6.19 37.05
C PHE A 26 -26.52 7.40 36.76
N PRO A 27 -27.23 7.94 37.77
CA PRO A 27 -28.21 9.00 37.58
C PRO A 27 -27.60 10.29 37.03
N GLU A 28 -26.36 10.62 37.41
CA GLU A 28 -25.65 11.81 36.93
C GLU A 28 -25.36 11.77 35.42
N ALA A 29 -24.96 10.59 34.91
CA ALA A 29 -24.71 10.41 33.48
C ALA A 29 -26.00 10.47 32.66
N ALA A 30 -27.10 9.95 33.22
CA ALA A 30 -28.43 10.08 32.61
C ALA A 30 -28.90 11.54 32.58
N ALA A 31 -28.73 12.28 33.68
CA ALA A 31 -29.09 13.70 33.75
C ALA A 31 -28.26 14.57 32.79
N SER A 32 -26.94 14.31 32.67
CA SER A 32 -26.08 14.99 31.68
C SER A 32 -26.54 14.69 30.24
N ALA A 33 -26.91 13.44 29.97
CA ALA A 33 -27.45 13.07 28.66
C ALA A 33 -28.77 13.79 28.36
N ASP A 34 -29.71 13.82 29.33
CA ASP A 34 -30.99 14.50 29.19
C ASP A 34 -30.81 16.01 28.91
N ALA A 35 -29.86 16.65 29.59
CA ALA A 35 -29.53 18.05 29.37
C ALA A 35 -28.98 18.33 27.96
N ILE A 36 -28.18 17.40 27.40
CA ILE A 36 -27.61 17.52 26.05
C ILE A 36 -28.66 17.23 24.97
N LEU A 37 -29.52 16.24 25.20
CA LEU A 37 -30.48 15.74 24.21
C LEU A 37 -31.82 16.50 24.22
N GLY A 38 -32.17 17.15 25.32
CA GLY A 38 -33.43 17.87 25.49
C GLY A 38 -34.65 16.96 25.72
N PHE A 39 -34.45 15.68 26.00
CA PHE A 39 -35.49 14.71 26.36
C PHE A 39 -34.95 13.67 27.33
N SER A 40 -35.83 12.97 28.05
CA SER A 40 -35.38 11.93 28.96
C SER A 40 -34.98 10.64 28.23
N VAL A 41 -33.69 10.34 28.22
CA VAL A 41 -33.16 9.09 27.65
C VAL A 41 -33.68 7.88 28.42
N ARG A 42 -33.90 8.02 29.73
CA ARG A 42 -34.47 6.99 30.59
C ARG A 42 -35.92 6.69 30.19
N GLU A 43 -36.76 7.72 30.07
CA GLU A 43 -38.16 7.54 29.68
C GLU A 43 -38.27 6.92 28.29
N LEU A 44 -37.47 7.42 27.33
CA LEU A 44 -37.39 6.87 25.97
C LEU A 44 -37.00 5.38 25.98
N CYS A 45 -35.97 5.01 26.74
CA CYS A 45 -35.50 3.62 26.78
C CYS A 45 -36.46 2.67 27.49
N LEU A 46 -37.11 3.11 28.59
CA LEU A 46 -37.90 2.24 29.45
C LEU A 46 -39.38 2.17 29.07
N GLN A 47 -39.94 3.30 28.66
CA GLN A 47 -41.37 3.46 28.45
C GLN A 47 -41.71 3.68 26.98
N ASP A 48 -40.89 4.43 26.25
CA ASP A 48 -41.09 4.81 24.84
C ASP A 48 -42.51 5.32 24.55
N PRO A 49 -43.03 6.31 25.31
CA PRO A 49 -44.45 6.69 25.28
C PRO A 49 -44.90 7.21 23.90
N GLU A 50 -43.96 7.78 23.14
CA GLU A 50 -44.20 8.35 21.80
C GLU A 50 -43.76 7.42 20.66
N GLY A 51 -43.28 6.20 20.95
CA GLY A 51 -42.82 5.24 19.93
C GLY A 51 -41.56 5.68 19.17
N ARG A 52 -40.75 6.57 19.75
CA ARG A 52 -39.60 7.23 19.13
C ARG A 52 -38.32 6.39 19.19
N LEU A 53 -38.28 5.29 19.95
CA LEU A 53 -37.10 4.43 20.04
C LEU A 53 -36.73 3.74 18.72
N THR A 54 -37.59 3.79 17.70
CA THR A 54 -37.31 3.29 16.35
C THR A 54 -36.80 4.37 15.38
N ASP A 55 -36.92 5.65 15.75
CA ASP A 55 -36.43 6.77 14.96
C ASP A 55 -34.94 6.95 15.22
N THR A 56 -34.16 6.95 14.13
CA THR A 56 -32.69 7.00 14.16
C THR A 56 -32.15 8.22 14.94
N ARG A 57 -32.89 9.34 14.94
CA ARG A 57 -32.52 10.57 15.65
C ARG A 57 -32.48 10.39 17.17
N PHE A 58 -33.39 9.59 17.71
CA PHE A 58 -33.52 9.34 19.15
C PHE A 58 -32.83 8.05 19.55
N LEU A 59 -32.89 7.05 18.68
CA LEU A 59 -32.31 5.73 18.89
C LEU A 59 -30.79 5.78 19.04
N GLN A 60 -30.08 6.45 18.13
CA GLN A 60 -28.61 6.44 18.17
C GLN A 60 -28.05 7.03 19.48
N PRO A 61 -28.44 8.24 19.92
CA PRO A 61 -27.97 8.77 21.20
C PRO A 61 -28.42 7.93 22.39
N ALA A 62 -29.64 7.38 22.39
CA ALA A 62 -30.11 6.51 23.46
C ALA A 62 -29.26 5.24 23.59
N LEU A 63 -28.93 4.60 22.47
CA LEU A 63 -28.10 3.40 22.46
C LEU A 63 -26.66 3.70 22.88
N PHE A 64 -26.10 4.84 22.46
CA PHE A 64 -24.77 5.28 22.90
C PHE A 64 -24.70 5.45 24.43
N VAL A 65 -25.73 6.06 25.04
CA VAL A 65 -25.81 6.22 26.50
C VAL A 65 -25.87 4.86 27.18
N VAL A 66 -26.76 3.96 26.75
CA VAL A 66 -26.91 2.63 27.38
C VAL A 66 -25.63 1.80 27.25
N ASN A 67 -24.95 1.83 26.10
CA ASN A 67 -23.65 1.18 25.90
C ASN A 67 -22.59 1.72 26.87
N GLU A 68 -22.52 3.03 27.06
CA GLU A 68 -21.58 3.65 28.00
C GLU A 68 -21.90 3.30 29.46
N LEU A 69 -23.18 3.30 29.86
CA LEU A 69 -23.55 2.90 31.23
C LEU A 69 -23.19 1.43 31.48
N THR A 70 -23.38 0.57 30.48
CA THR A 70 -22.98 -0.85 30.54
C THR A 70 -21.46 -0.97 30.69
N ARG A 71 -20.70 -0.16 29.95
CA ARG A 71 -19.24 -0.10 30.08
C ARG A 71 -18.80 0.34 31.47
N ARG A 72 -19.41 1.37 32.06
CA ARG A 72 -19.09 1.83 33.42
C ARG A 72 -19.37 0.74 34.46
N GLU A 73 -20.49 0.05 34.34
CA GLU A 73 -20.81 -1.09 35.21
C GLU A 73 -19.77 -2.22 35.08
N ARG A 74 -19.38 -2.57 33.84
CA ARG A 74 -18.47 -3.67 33.57
C ARG A 74 -17.01 -3.34 33.90
N ALA A 75 -16.56 -2.11 33.63
CA ALA A 75 -15.21 -1.65 33.92
C ALA A 75 -14.91 -1.71 35.43
N ALA A 76 -15.92 -1.52 36.28
CA ALA A 76 -15.79 -1.67 37.73
C ALA A 76 -15.55 -3.14 38.17
N ARG A 77 -15.75 -4.12 37.28
CA ARG A 77 -15.68 -5.57 37.58
C ARG A 77 -14.56 -6.30 36.83
N ASP A 78 -14.30 -5.94 35.57
CA ASP A 78 -13.59 -6.82 34.62
C ASP A 78 -12.20 -6.34 34.17
N GLY A 79 -11.69 -5.23 34.72
CA GLY A 79 -10.43 -4.61 34.29
C GLY A 79 -10.51 -3.98 32.89
N VAL A 80 -9.37 -3.61 32.31
CA VAL A 80 -9.28 -2.95 31.00
C VAL A 80 -9.12 -4.02 29.88
N PRO A 81 -9.78 -3.88 28.71
CA PRO A 81 -9.58 -4.79 27.59
C PRO A 81 -8.31 -4.45 26.79
N ASP A 82 -7.85 -5.40 25.98
CA ASP A 82 -6.71 -5.21 25.07
C ASP A 82 -7.14 -4.56 23.75
N PHE A 83 -8.39 -4.80 23.34
CA PHE A 83 -8.97 -4.25 22.12
C PHE A 83 -10.38 -3.71 22.35
N LEU A 84 -10.77 -2.76 21.51
CA LEU A 84 -12.10 -2.18 21.46
C LEU A 84 -12.60 -2.26 20.01
N ALA A 85 -13.85 -2.67 19.83
CA ALA A 85 -14.50 -2.57 18.53
C ALA A 85 -15.98 -2.27 18.73
N GLY A 86 -16.60 -1.59 17.77
CA GLY A 86 -18.03 -1.33 17.84
C GLY A 86 -18.66 -1.36 16.46
N HIS A 87 -19.88 -1.87 16.38
CA HIS A 87 -20.57 -2.05 15.11
C HIS A 87 -21.36 -0.79 14.76
N SER A 88 -21.03 -0.16 13.63
CA SER A 88 -21.61 1.11 13.18
C SER A 88 -21.55 2.16 14.30
N LEU A 89 -22.70 2.58 14.84
CA LEU A 89 -22.80 3.46 15.98
C LEU A 89 -21.93 3.05 17.18
N GLY A 90 -21.79 1.75 17.44
CA GLY A 90 -20.98 1.27 18.56
C GLY A 90 -19.51 1.69 18.46
N GLU A 91 -19.01 2.02 17.27
CA GLU A 91 -17.64 2.53 17.07
C GLU A 91 -17.39 3.82 17.88
N TYR A 92 -18.42 4.64 18.10
CA TYR A 92 -18.32 5.84 18.93
C TYR A 92 -18.15 5.50 20.41
N ASN A 93 -18.80 4.44 20.90
CA ASN A 93 -18.58 3.94 22.26
C ASN A 93 -17.18 3.33 22.40
N ALA A 94 -16.68 2.64 21.37
CA ALA A 94 -15.32 2.13 21.35
C ALA A 94 -14.29 3.27 21.39
N LEU A 95 -14.50 4.35 20.64
CA LEU A 95 -13.66 5.54 20.67
C LEU A 95 -13.72 6.30 22.01
N LEU A 96 -14.91 6.41 22.62
CA LEU A 96 -15.07 6.93 23.99
C LEU A 96 -14.27 6.09 24.99
N ALA A 97 -14.42 4.76 24.95
CA ALA A 97 -13.67 3.84 25.81
C ALA A 97 -12.15 3.93 25.58
N GLY A 98 -11.72 4.17 24.34
CA GLY A 98 -10.34 4.41 23.97
C GLY A 98 -9.82 5.79 24.40
N GLY A 99 -10.69 6.72 24.79
CA GLY A 99 -10.33 8.07 25.22
C GLY A 99 -10.12 9.06 24.08
N ALA A 100 -10.71 8.82 22.91
CA ALA A 100 -10.66 9.74 21.77
C ALA A 100 -11.46 11.03 22.02
N PHE A 101 -12.47 10.97 22.88
CA PHE A 101 -13.28 12.11 23.33
C PHE A 101 -13.98 11.76 24.65
N ASP A 102 -14.56 12.76 25.32
CA ASP A 102 -15.37 12.56 26.52
C ASP A 102 -16.83 12.17 26.20
N PHE A 103 -17.58 11.82 27.24
CA PHE A 103 -18.96 11.35 27.10
C PHE A 103 -19.88 12.38 26.44
N GLU A 104 -19.77 13.65 26.84
CA GLU A 104 -20.63 14.72 26.34
C GLU A 104 -20.36 15.03 24.86
N THR A 105 -19.08 15.07 24.49
CA THR A 105 -18.64 15.19 23.10
C THR A 105 -19.16 14.02 22.29
N GLY A 106 -18.91 12.80 22.74
CA GLY A 106 -19.40 11.59 22.05
C GLY A 106 -20.91 11.59 21.85
N LEU A 107 -21.67 12.02 22.86
CA LEU A 107 -23.12 12.11 22.78
C LEU A 107 -23.59 13.17 21.77
N ARG A 108 -22.96 14.35 21.74
CA ARG A 108 -23.25 15.39 20.73
C ARG A 108 -22.93 14.92 19.31
N LEU A 109 -21.80 14.22 19.13
CA LEU A 109 -21.43 13.63 17.84
C LEU A 109 -22.47 12.60 17.38
N VAL A 110 -22.88 11.70 18.26
CA VAL A 110 -23.87 10.67 17.93
C VAL A 110 -25.25 11.28 17.67
N ALA A 111 -25.67 12.28 18.46
CA ALA A 111 -26.94 12.96 18.24
C ALA A 111 -26.98 13.62 16.85
N ARG A 112 -25.92 14.36 16.49
CA ARG A 112 -25.82 14.98 15.16
C ARG A 112 -25.73 13.95 14.03
N ARG A 113 -25.00 12.85 14.24
CA ARG A 113 -24.95 11.73 13.29
C ARG A 113 -26.34 11.14 13.05
N GLY A 114 -27.09 10.85 14.11
CA GLY A 114 -28.45 10.30 14.03
C GLY A 114 -29.40 11.25 13.31
N GLU A 115 -29.29 12.55 13.58
CA GLU A 115 -30.01 13.61 12.88
C GLU A 115 -29.73 13.60 11.37
N LEU A 116 -28.46 13.75 10.97
CA LEU A 116 -28.06 13.82 9.56
C LEU A 116 -28.41 12.55 8.79
N MET A 117 -28.21 11.38 9.41
CA MET A 117 -28.56 10.11 8.79
C MET A 117 -30.08 9.97 8.58
N SER A 118 -30.90 10.51 9.49
CA SER A 118 -32.36 10.47 9.34
C SER A 118 -32.90 11.39 8.23
N GLN A 119 -32.15 12.40 7.82
CA GLN A 119 -32.54 13.40 6.82
C GLN A 119 -32.23 12.95 5.39
N ALA A 120 -31.59 11.80 5.21
CA ALA A 120 -31.28 11.27 3.90
C ALA A 120 -32.53 11.04 3.04
N PRO A 121 -32.38 11.02 1.69
CA PRO A 121 -33.51 10.92 0.78
C PRO A 121 -34.46 9.76 1.10
N ALA A 122 -35.77 10.07 1.07
CA ALA A 122 -36.81 9.05 1.22
C ALA A 122 -36.78 8.05 0.05
N GLY A 123 -37.32 6.84 0.27
CA GLY A 123 -37.37 5.79 -0.74
C GLY A 123 -36.18 4.81 -0.74
N GLY A 124 -35.27 4.97 0.22
CA GLY A 124 -34.22 3.99 0.50
C GLY A 124 -34.71 2.81 1.33
N GLY A 125 -33.89 1.77 1.43
CA GLY A 125 -34.13 0.63 2.31
C GLY A 125 -32.89 -0.20 2.49
N MET A 126 -32.93 -1.10 3.48
CA MET A 126 -31.86 -2.05 3.74
C MET A 126 -32.42 -3.46 3.92
N SER A 127 -31.65 -4.47 3.51
CA SER A 127 -32.04 -5.87 3.68
C SER A 127 -30.82 -6.72 4.03
N ALA A 128 -30.92 -7.49 5.10
CA ALA A 128 -29.89 -8.47 5.45
C ALA A 128 -30.02 -9.67 4.50
N VAL A 129 -28.94 -10.05 3.84
CA VAL A 129 -28.88 -11.27 3.04
C VAL A 129 -28.16 -12.33 3.86
N ILE A 130 -28.85 -13.42 4.13
CA ILE A 130 -28.36 -14.53 4.95
C ILE A 130 -28.26 -15.77 4.08
N GLY A 131 -27.07 -16.34 3.93
CA GLY A 131 -26.87 -17.54 3.10
C GLY A 131 -25.42 -17.91 2.83
N PRO A 132 -25.19 -19.05 2.16
CA PRO A 132 -23.85 -19.56 1.89
C PRO A 132 -23.11 -18.86 0.74
N GLY A 133 -23.80 -18.03 -0.07
CA GLY A 133 -23.22 -17.34 -1.23
C GLY A 133 -23.06 -15.83 -1.05
N VAL A 134 -23.01 -15.34 0.20
CA VAL A 134 -22.94 -13.90 0.48
C VAL A 134 -21.63 -13.25 0.04
N ASP A 135 -20.55 -14.03 -0.03
CA ASP A 135 -19.24 -13.65 -0.56
C ASP A 135 -19.30 -13.28 -2.05
N ARG A 136 -20.21 -13.91 -2.79
CA ARG A 136 -20.44 -13.66 -4.22
C ARG A 136 -21.36 -12.48 -4.51
N VAL A 137 -21.98 -11.88 -3.48
CA VAL A 137 -22.99 -10.84 -3.69
C VAL A 137 -22.43 -9.57 -4.36
N PRO A 138 -21.22 -9.06 -4.04
CA PRO A 138 -20.66 -7.92 -4.76
C PRO A 138 -20.56 -8.16 -6.28
N ASP A 139 -20.03 -9.32 -6.69
CA ASP A 139 -19.94 -9.71 -8.10
C ASP A 139 -21.33 -9.93 -8.73
N PHE A 140 -22.26 -10.47 -7.95
CA PHE A 140 -23.64 -10.71 -8.37
C PHE A 140 -24.38 -9.41 -8.69
N LEU A 141 -24.26 -8.39 -7.84
CA LEU A 141 -24.91 -7.09 -8.06
C LEU A 141 -24.41 -6.47 -9.36
N ALA A 142 -23.09 -6.48 -9.58
CA ALA A 142 -22.49 -5.99 -10.82
C ALA A 142 -22.94 -6.80 -12.05
N GLY A 143 -22.97 -8.14 -11.96
CA GLY A 143 -23.38 -9.02 -13.05
C GLY A 143 -24.85 -8.87 -13.46
N HIS A 144 -25.70 -8.37 -12.56
CA HIS A 144 -27.14 -8.16 -12.77
C HIS A 144 -27.53 -6.69 -13.03
N GLY A 145 -26.54 -5.79 -13.15
CA GLY A 145 -26.76 -4.35 -13.39
C GLY A 145 -27.51 -3.67 -12.24
N LEU A 146 -27.25 -4.09 -11.00
CA LEU A 146 -27.80 -3.49 -9.77
C LEU A 146 -26.81 -2.47 -9.19
N ASP A 147 -26.32 -1.56 -10.04
CA ASP A 147 -25.24 -0.62 -9.73
C ASP A 147 -25.65 0.48 -8.71
N ASP A 148 -26.94 0.53 -8.38
CA ASP A 148 -27.58 1.43 -7.40
C ASP A 148 -27.79 0.78 -6.02
N VAL A 149 -27.33 -0.46 -5.83
CA VAL A 149 -27.34 -1.16 -4.53
C VAL A 149 -25.91 -1.31 -4.02
N ASP A 150 -25.65 -0.75 -2.83
CA ASP A 150 -24.38 -0.89 -2.13
C ASP A 150 -24.45 -1.99 -1.05
N VAL A 151 -23.31 -2.58 -0.71
CA VAL A 151 -23.18 -3.44 0.47
C VAL A 151 -22.86 -2.56 1.68
N ALA A 152 -23.83 -2.37 2.57
CA ALA A 152 -23.69 -1.55 3.77
C ALA A 152 -22.89 -2.23 4.88
N ASN A 153 -23.03 -3.55 5.04
CA ASN A 153 -22.34 -4.29 6.09
C ASN A 153 -21.86 -5.65 5.59
N PHE A 154 -20.62 -5.98 5.93
CA PHE A 154 -20.09 -7.35 5.85
C PHE A 154 -20.08 -7.93 7.28
N ASN A 155 -21.20 -8.50 7.73
CA ASN A 155 -21.37 -8.90 9.14
C ASN A 155 -20.70 -10.23 9.48
N SER A 156 -20.81 -11.23 8.62
CA SER A 156 -20.17 -12.53 8.81
C SER A 156 -19.96 -13.24 7.48
N ALA A 157 -19.35 -14.42 7.51
CA ALA A 157 -19.23 -15.30 6.34
C ALA A 157 -20.58 -15.73 5.75
N ARG A 158 -21.70 -15.52 6.47
CA ARG A 158 -23.05 -15.91 6.04
C ARG A 158 -24.04 -14.75 6.02
N GLN A 159 -23.61 -13.54 6.35
CA GLN A 159 -24.50 -12.39 6.48
C GLN A 159 -23.85 -11.10 5.97
N ILE A 160 -24.53 -10.47 5.02
CA ILE A 160 -24.25 -9.09 4.60
C ILE A 160 -25.53 -8.26 4.67
N VAL A 161 -25.42 -6.95 4.52
CA VAL A 161 -26.58 -6.05 4.41
C VAL A 161 -26.48 -5.23 3.14
N LEU A 162 -27.54 -5.26 2.33
CA LEU A 162 -27.69 -4.45 1.13
C LEU A 162 -28.40 -3.13 1.48
N SER A 163 -28.05 -2.06 0.78
CA SER A 163 -28.54 -0.71 1.01
C SER A 163 -28.65 0.06 -0.30
N GLY A 164 -29.81 0.68 -0.54
CA GLY A 164 -30.08 1.40 -1.79
C GLY A 164 -31.56 1.74 -1.93
N PRO A 165 -32.04 2.08 -3.14
CA PRO A 165 -33.45 2.27 -3.42
C PRO A 165 -34.24 1.00 -3.05
N LEU A 166 -35.40 1.17 -2.39
CA LEU A 166 -36.16 0.05 -1.83
C LEU A 166 -36.49 -1.03 -2.87
N ASP A 167 -36.90 -0.62 -4.06
CA ASP A 167 -37.26 -1.54 -5.14
C ASP A 167 -36.04 -2.27 -5.71
N SER A 168 -34.89 -1.59 -5.84
CA SER A 168 -33.64 -2.20 -6.28
C SER A 168 -33.10 -3.20 -5.25
N VAL A 169 -33.19 -2.88 -3.95
CA VAL A 169 -32.83 -3.81 -2.87
C VAL A 169 -33.76 -5.03 -2.85
N ARG A 170 -35.07 -4.85 -3.05
CA ARG A 170 -36.03 -5.96 -3.16
C ARG A 170 -35.71 -6.86 -4.33
N ARG A 171 -35.52 -6.27 -5.52
CA ARG A 171 -35.12 -6.97 -6.74
C ARG A 171 -33.82 -7.76 -6.53
N ALA A 172 -32.80 -7.14 -5.92
CA ALA A 172 -31.55 -7.81 -5.58
C ALA A 172 -31.80 -9.05 -4.70
N THR A 173 -32.61 -8.91 -3.65
CA THR A 173 -32.89 -10.03 -2.74
C THR A 173 -33.73 -11.14 -3.36
N ASP A 174 -34.63 -10.83 -4.29
CA ASP A 174 -35.42 -11.83 -5.00
C ASP A 174 -34.55 -12.62 -5.98
N LEU A 175 -33.66 -11.94 -6.71
CA LEU A 175 -32.69 -12.60 -7.60
C LEU A 175 -31.70 -13.47 -6.81
N LEU A 176 -31.15 -12.96 -5.69
CA LEU A 176 -30.27 -13.74 -4.81
C LEU A 176 -30.95 -15.00 -4.25
N ARG A 177 -32.26 -14.91 -3.96
CA ARG A 177 -33.06 -16.07 -3.56
C ARG A 177 -33.24 -17.06 -4.71
N ALA A 178 -33.56 -16.57 -5.90
CA ALA A 178 -33.74 -17.40 -7.10
C ALA A 178 -32.47 -18.20 -7.44
N GLU A 179 -31.29 -17.59 -7.28
CA GLU A 179 -29.99 -18.24 -7.49
C GLU A 179 -29.45 -19.00 -6.28
N LYS A 180 -30.23 -19.09 -5.19
CA LYS A 180 -29.87 -19.82 -3.96
C LYS A 180 -28.58 -19.31 -3.28
N LEU A 181 -28.22 -18.04 -3.51
CA LEU A 181 -27.06 -17.40 -2.88
C LEU A 181 -27.37 -16.93 -1.45
N GLY A 182 -28.63 -16.54 -1.19
CA GLY A 182 -29.07 -16.20 0.15
C GLY A 182 -30.51 -15.72 0.22
N ARG A 183 -31.02 -15.60 1.44
CA ARG A 183 -32.37 -15.10 1.73
C ARG A 183 -32.27 -13.65 2.23
N GLY A 184 -32.96 -12.75 1.54
CA GLY A 184 -33.19 -11.39 2.02
C GLY A 184 -34.16 -11.33 3.20
N VAL A 185 -33.82 -10.52 4.21
CA VAL A 185 -34.63 -10.16 5.36
C VAL A 185 -34.64 -8.63 5.47
N PRO A 186 -35.75 -7.96 5.10
CA PRO A 186 -35.84 -6.52 5.15
C PRO A 186 -35.60 -5.99 6.57
N LEU A 187 -34.78 -4.94 6.68
CA LEU A 187 -34.56 -4.23 7.93
C LEU A 187 -35.60 -3.11 8.07
N ARG A 188 -36.01 -2.81 9.29
CA ARG A 188 -37.02 -1.78 9.60
C ARG A 188 -36.42 -0.37 9.55
N VAL A 189 -35.90 0.01 8.38
CA VAL A 189 -35.34 1.33 8.09
C VAL A 189 -35.77 1.75 6.68
N SER A 190 -36.16 3.01 6.54
CA SER A 190 -36.58 3.63 5.27
C SER A 190 -35.45 4.39 4.58
N THR A 191 -34.22 4.15 5.02
CA THR A 191 -33.03 4.91 4.64
C THR A 191 -31.90 3.96 4.26
N ALA A 192 -31.18 4.28 3.19
CA ALA A 192 -30.05 3.50 2.71
C ALA A 192 -28.76 3.88 3.47
N PHE A 193 -28.61 3.48 4.73
CA PHE A 193 -27.41 3.78 5.52
C PHE A 193 -26.15 3.10 4.96
N HIS A 194 -24.96 3.64 5.30
CA HIS A 194 -23.65 3.08 4.91
C HIS A 194 -23.50 2.85 3.39
N SER A 195 -24.03 3.79 2.61
CA SER A 195 -24.05 3.74 1.15
C SER A 195 -23.73 5.10 0.55
N ARG A 196 -23.60 5.15 -0.78
CA ARG A 196 -23.45 6.39 -1.54
C ARG A 196 -24.56 7.41 -1.26
N TYR A 197 -25.75 6.97 -0.87
CA TYR A 197 -26.89 7.84 -0.57
C TYR A 197 -26.68 8.67 0.70
N MET A 198 -25.69 8.33 1.53
CA MET A 198 -25.30 9.10 2.71
C MET A 198 -24.20 10.13 2.44
N ALA A 199 -23.80 10.38 1.18
CA ALA A 199 -22.69 11.27 0.86
C ALA A 199 -22.86 12.69 1.43
N GLN A 200 -24.08 13.26 1.34
CA GLN A 200 -24.38 14.57 1.90
C GLN A 200 -24.30 14.56 3.44
N ALA A 201 -24.96 13.60 4.08
CA ALA A 201 -24.91 13.44 5.54
C ALA A 201 -23.46 13.26 6.05
N ALA A 202 -22.62 12.55 5.30
CA ALA A 202 -21.20 12.37 5.63
C ALA A 202 -20.41 13.70 5.55
N ALA A 203 -20.66 14.52 4.52
CA ALA A 203 -20.02 15.82 4.36
C ALA A 203 -20.43 16.80 5.46
N GLU A 204 -21.72 16.91 5.76
CA GLU A 204 -22.23 17.74 6.86
C GLU A 204 -21.72 17.26 8.22
N PHE A 205 -21.57 15.95 8.39
CA PHE A 205 -21.02 15.38 9.61
C PHE A 205 -19.51 15.66 9.75
N GLU A 206 -18.76 15.64 8.64
CA GLU A 206 -17.34 16.02 8.63
C GLU A 206 -17.12 17.47 9.07
N GLU A 207 -17.96 18.39 8.58
CA GLU A 207 -17.95 19.78 8.99
C GLU A 207 -18.31 19.93 10.47
N PHE A 208 -19.33 19.23 10.94
CA PHE A 208 -19.68 19.24 12.36
C PHE A 208 -18.56 18.70 13.25
N LEU A 209 -17.92 17.60 12.84
CA LEU A 209 -16.79 17.04 13.57
C LEU A 209 -15.70 18.09 13.74
N ALA A 210 -15.42 18.94 12.73
CA ALA A 210 -14.37 19.97 12.75
C ALA A 210 -14.40 20.87 13.99
N GLY A 211 -15.58 21.09 14.59
CA GLY A 211 -15.74 21.86 15.83
C GLY A 211 -15.27 21.17 17.11
N PHE A 212 -14.82 19.92 17.06
CA PHE A 212 -14.40 19.13 18.21
C PHE A 212 -12.92 18.73 18.13
N GLU A 213 -12.25 18.73 19.29
CA GLU A 213 -10.94 18.10 19.47
C GLU A 213 -11.13 16.60 19.64
N LEU A 214 -10.66 15.82 18.68
CA LEU A 214 -10.70 14.36 18.71
C LEU A 214 -9.28 13.84 18.88
N ARG A 215 -9.04 13.10 19.96
CA ARG A 215 -7.74 12.54 20.32
C ARG A 215 -7.57 11.14 19.75
N ASP A 216 -6.33 10.70 19.70
CA ASP A 216 -6.02 9.31 19.34
C ASP A 216 -6.45 8.37 20.48
N PRO A 217 -7.09 7.23 20.16
CA PRO A 217 -7.48 6.29 21.19
C PRO A 217 -6.23 5.64 21.82
N ARG A 218 -6.20 5.60 23.15
CA ARG A 218 -5.11 5.00 23.96
C ARG A 218 -5.12 3.48 23.93
N LEU A 219 -6.28 2.88 23.67
CA LEU A 219 -6.45 1.45 23.43
C LEU A 219 -6.73 1.22 21.94
N PRO A 220 -6.27 0.12 21.35
CA PRO A 220 -6.57 -0.21 19.96
C PRO A 220 -8.08 -0.29 19.70
N VAL A 221 -8.63 0.69 18.99
CA VAL A 221 -10.02 0.70 18.52
C VAL A 221 -10.05 0.26 17.05
N ILE A 222 -10.81 -0.77 16.71
CA ILE A 222 -10.92 -1.26 15.32
C ILE A 222 -11.92 -0.42 14.54
N ALA A 223 -11.44 0.19 13.45
CA ALA A 223 -12.23 1.10 12.63
C ALA A 223 -13.12 0.35 11.62
N ASN A 224 -14.40 0.72 11.51
CA ASN A 224 -15.36 0.00 10.66
C ASN A 224 -15.03 0.06 9.16
N VAL A 225 -14.48 1.18 8.71
CA VAL A 225 -14.17 1.43 7.29
C VAL A 225 -12.95 0.63 6.82
N THR A 226 -11.99 0.39 7.72
CA THR A 226 -10.70 -0.24 7.36
C THR A 226 -10.53 -1.64 7.91
N ALA A 227 -11.35 -2.05 8.88
CA ALA A 227 -11.21 -3.28 9.66
C ALA A 227 -9.87 -3.38 10.43
N MET A 228 -9.20 -2.25 10.66
CA MET A 228 -7.90 -2.15 11.31
C MET A 228 -7.95 -1.14 12.46
N PRO A 229 -7.00 -1.17 13.42
CA PRO A 229 -6.93 -0.16 14.47
C PRO A 229 -6.84 1.27 13.92
N TYR A 230 -7.50 2.22 14.57
CA TYR A 230 -7.34 3.65 14.29
C TYR A 230 -5.86 4.04 14.32
N ARG A 231 -5.41 4.71 13.25
CA ARG A 231 -4.09 5.34 13.19
C ARG A 231 -4.19 6.75 13.74
N ALA A 232 -3.09 7.28 14.25
CA ALA A 232 -3.10 8.63 14.80
C ALA A 232 -3.57 9.69 13.79
N GLY A 233 -4.35 10.66 14.25
CA GLY A 233 -4.92 11.74 13.45
C GLY A 233 -6.03 11.30 12.48
N THR A 234 -6.41 10.01 12.47
CA THR A 234 -7.42 9.51 11.51
C THR A 234 -8.85 9.48 12.03
N VAL A 235 -9.07 9.74 13.34
CA VAL A 235 -10.38 9.62 13.99
C VAL A 235 -11.46 10.42 13.26
N ARG A 236 -11.24 11.72 13.06
CA ARG A 236 -12.16 12.63 12.34
C ARG A 236 -12.54 12.09 10.97
N ARG A 237 -11.54 11.83 10.12
CA ARG A 237 -11.73 11.43 8.72
C ARG A 237 -12.46 10.08 8.61
N LEU A 238 -12.11 9.12 9.47
CA LEU A 238 -12.72 7.79 9.42
C LEU A 238 -14.16 7.82 9.98
N LEU A 239 -14.45 8.63 11.00
CA LEU A 239 -15.84 8.83 11.47
C LEU A 239 -16.72 9.50 10.41
N ALA A 240 -16.22 10.50 9.70
CA ALA A 240 -16.92 11.10 8.56
C ALA A 240 -17.17 10.06 7.46
N ALA A 241 -16.12 9.32 7.06
CA ALA A 241 -16.23 8.30 6.02
C ALA A 241 -17.17 7.13 6.41
N GLN A 242 -17.23 6.77 7.69
CA GLN A 242 -18.05 5.67 8.21
C GLN A 242 -19.54 5.82 7.84
N VAL A 243 -20.06 7.05 7.82
CA VAL A 243 -21.48 7.35 7.53
C VAL A 243 -21.90 6.83 6.15
N ARG A 244 -21.00 6.88 5.16
CA ARG A 244 -21.26 6.50 3.76
C ARG A 244 -20.54 5.24 3.27
N SER A 245 -19.71 4.63 4.11
CA SER A 245 -18.88 3.47 3.74
C SER A 245 -19.40 2.20 4.39
N SER A 246 -19.08 1.05 3.78
CA SER A 246 -19.41 -0.26 4.33
C SER A 246 -18.79 -0.47 5.72
N VAL A 247 -19.55 -1.10 6.62
CA VAL A 247 -19.05 -1.62 7.88
C VAL A 247 -18.42 -2.99 7.65
N ARG A 248 -17.09 -3.06 7.69
CA ARG A 248 -16.31 -4.28 7.46
C ARG A 248 -16.15 -5.08 8.76
N TRP A 249 -17.28 -5.57 9.29
CA TRP A 249 -17.32 -6.21 10.62
C TRP A 249 -16.66 -7.58 10.65
N SER A 250 -16.95 -8.45 9.67
CA SER A 250 -16.33 -9.77 9.53
C SER A 250 -14.81 -9.68 9.50
N GLU A 251 -14.26 -8.77 8.69
CA GLU A 251 -12.82 -8.50 8.62
C GLU A 251 -12.27 -7.94 9.94
N SER A 252 -13.05 -7.10 10.66
CA SER A 252 -12.68 -6.64 12.01
C SER A 252 -12.56 -7.82 12.99
N MET A 253 -13.44 -8.81 12.89
CA MET A 253 -13.39 -10.02 13.73
C MET A 253 -12.21 -10.90 13.35
N ASP A 254 -11.95 -11.08 12.04
CA ASP A 254 -10.78 -11.81 11.54
C ASP A 254 -9.48 -11.18 12.03
N TYR A 255 -9.38 -9.84 12.03
CA TYR A 255 -8.24 -9.13 12.60
C TYR A 255 -8.06 -9.46 14.09
N LEU A 256 -9.10 -9.34 14.90
CA LEU A 256 -9.05 -9.62 16.34
C LEU A 256 -8.68 -11.08 16.64
N LEU A 257 -9.27 -12.03 15.91
CA LEU A 257 -8.92 -13.45 16.01
C LEU A 257 -7.46 -13.68 15.61
N GLY A 258 -6.97 -12.99 14.59
CA GLY A 258 -5.57 -12.97 14.17
C GLY A 258 -4.61 -12.44 15.24
N GLN A 259 -5.05 -11.49 16.07
CA GLN A 259 -4.30 -10.99 17.24
C GLN A 259 -4.34 -11.94 18.45
N GLY A 260 -4.93 -13.13 18.31
CA GLY A 260 -5.04 -14.10 19.40
C GLY A 260 -6.20 -13.84 20.36
N VAL A 261 -7.10 -12.89 20.06
CA VAL A 261 -8.29 -12.63 20.88
C VAL A 261 -9.22 -13.84 20.78
N ARG A 262 -9.63 -14.37 21.93
CA ARG A 262 -10.58 -15.51 22.01
C ARG A 262 -11.78 -15.20 22.89
N GLU A 263 -11.66 -14.19 23.73
CA GLU A 263 -12.70 -13.75 24.66
C GLU A 263 -13.21 -12.36 24.25
N SER A 264 -14.52 -12.24 24.12
CA SER A 264 -15.19 -10.97 23.85
C SER A 264 -16.24 -10.67 24.92
N ALA A 265 -16.43 -9.39 25.24
CA ALA A 265 -17.58 -8.94 26.03
C ALA A 265 -18.39 -7.91 25.22
N GLU A 266 -19.65 -8.23 24.95
CA GLU A 266 -20.59 -7.27 24.35
C GLU A 266 -21.12 -6.31 25.43
N LEU A 267 -20.89 -5.02 25.25
CA LEU A 267 -21.24 -3.96 26.19
C LEU A 267 -22.38 -3.10 25.65
N GLY A 268 -23.60 -3.59 25.85
CA GLY A 268 -24.82 -2.92 25.45
C GLY A 268 -26.03 -3.87 25.56
N PRO A 269 -27.21 -3.45 25.07
CA PRO A 269 -28.38 -4.30 25.07
C PRO A 269 -28.24 -5.44 24.04
N GLY A 270 -28.87 -6.57 24.31
CA GLY A 270 -28.92 -7.69 23.36
C GLY A 270 -27.69 -8.60 23.41
N ARG A 271 -27.56 -9.44 22.38
CA ARG A 271 -26.47 -10.41 22.20
C ARG A 271 -26.05 -10.56 20.74
N VAL A 272 -26.23 -9.50 19.95
CA VAL A 272 -26.05 -9.58 18.48
C VAL A 272 -24.58 -9.75 18.16
N LEU A 273 -23.70 -8.95 18.78
CA LEU A 273 -22.27 -9.05 18.53
C LEU A 273 -21.66 -10.31 19.14
N THR A 274 -22.21 -10.79 20.25
CA THR A 274 -21.86 -12.07 20.85
C THR A 274 -22.11 -13.21 19.85
N GLY A 275 -23.28 -13.23 19.20
CA GLY A 275 -23.59 -14.23 18.18
C GLY A 275 -22.68 -14.12 16.95
N LEU A 276 -22.39 -12.90 16.48
CA LEU A 276 -21.45 -12.68 15.37
C LEU A 276 -20.01 -13.07 15.73
N TRP A 277 -19.58 -12.85 16.97
CA TRP A 277 -18.29 -13.27 17.48
C TRP A 277 -18.19 -14.80 17.56
N GLU A 278 -19.20 -15.47 18.13
CA GLU A 278 -19.27 -16.93 18.18
C GLU A 278 -19.23 -17.55 16.78
N GLU A 279 -19.94 -16.98 15.81
CA GLU A 279 -19.88 -17.41 14.41
C GLU A 279 -18.48 -17.21 13.81
N ALA A 280 -17.83 -16.07 14.08
CA ALA A 280 -16.46 -15.81 13.61
C ALA A 280 -15.45 -16.78 14.23
N VAL A 281 -15.52 -17.03 15.55
CA VAL A 281 -14.70 -18.01 16.26
C VAL A 281 -14.92 -19.42 15.69
N LYS A 282 -16.17 -19.82 15.49
CA LYS A 282 -16.51 -21.12 14.92
C LYS A 282 -15.97 -21.27 13.50
N THR A 283 -16.17 -20.26 12.67
CA THR A 283 -15.66 -20.23 11.29
C THR A 283 -14.13 -20.28 11.26
N ALA A 284 -13.45 -19.59 12.19
CA ALA A 284 -12.01 -19.64 12.32
C ALA A 284 -11.48 -20.97 12.87
N ALA A 285 -12.29 -21.71 13.64
CA ALA A 285 -11.97 -23.06 14.13
C ALA A 285 -12.21 -24.15 13.07
N GLU A 286 -13.18 -23.94 12.16
CA GLU A 286 -13.45 -24.81 10.99
C GLU A 286 -12.47 -24.58 9.84
N LYS A 287 -11.78 -23.43 9.82
CA LYS A 287 -10.57 -23.19 9.01
C LYS A 287 -9.36 -23.76 9.77
N PRO A 288 -8.35 -24.38 9.11
CA PRO A 288 -7.12 -24.76 9.82
C PRO A 288 -6.52 -23.49 10.42
N ALA A 289 -6.27 -23.52 11.74
CA ALA A 289 -5.88 -22.35 12.53
C ALA A 289 -4.85 -21.49 11.79
N ALA A 290 -5.25 -20.27 11.45
CA ALA A 290 -4.33 -19.25 10.95
C ALA A 290 -3.20 -19.08 11.96
N THR A 291 -1.95 -19.06 11.48
CA THR A 291 -0.81 -18.64 12.30
C THR A 291 -1.15 -17.25 12.87
N PRO A 292 -1.04 -17.04 14.19
CA PRO A 292 -1.35 -15.74 14.77
C PRO A 292 -0.51 -14.68 14.07
N VAL A 293 -1.14 -13.56 13.74
CA VAL A 293 -0.43 -12.33 13.42
C VAL A 293 0.39 -12.00 14.67
N PRO A 294 1.71 -11.74 14.58
CA PRO A 294 2.52 -11.57 15.77
C PRO A 294 1.92 -10.45 16.63
N ALA A 295 1.65 -10.80 17.88
CA ALA A 295 1.13 -9.91 18.88
C ALA A 295 1.99 -8.64 18.94
N VAL A 296 1.34 -7.47 18.98
CA VAL A 296 1.92 -6.32 19.66
C VAL A 296 1.95 -6.70 21.14
N VAL A 297 3.02 -7.37 21.57
CA VAL A 297 3.20 -7.73 22.98
C VAL A 297 3.47 -6.45 23.76
N THR A 298 2.40 -5.90 24.33
CA THR A 298 2.46 -5.04 25.50
C THR A 298 2.76 -5.90 26.73
N ALA A 299 4.02 -6.28 26.91
CA ALA A 299 4.62 -6.65 28.20
C ALA A 299 6.11 -6.93 27.98
N VAL A 300 6.93 -6.08 28.58
CA VAL A 300 8.40 -6.20 28.67
C VAL A 300 8.74 -7.34 29.64
N PRO A 301 9.47 -8.40 29.23
CA PRO A 301 10.46 -8.99 30.10
C PRO A 301 11.73 -8.15 29.98
N ALA A 302 12.28 -7.74 31.12
CA ALA A 302 13.58 -7.07 31.18
C ALA A 302 14.65 -8.01 30.58
N ALA A 303 14.95 -7.83 29.30
CA ALA A 303 16.12 -8.41 28.65
C ALA A 303 17.26 -7.40 28.81
N GLU A 304 18.38 -7.91 29.30
CA GLU A 304 19.59 -7.19 29.67
C GLU A 304 19.97 -6.15 28.63
N ALA A 305 20.31 -4.95 29.13
CA ALA A 305 20.83 -3.85 28.36
C ALA A 305 22.10 -4.29 27.60
N VAL A 306 21.94 -4.67 26.34
CA VAL A 306 23.05 -4.70 25.40
C VAL A 306 23.30 -3.25 25.03
N ALA A 307 24.45 -2.74 25.45
CA ALA A 307 24.88 -1.37 25.29
C ALA A 307 24.53 -0.83 23.89
N ALA A 308 23.81 0.28 23.85
CA ALA A 308 23.63 1.08 22.66
C ALA A 308 25.01 1.26 22.02
N ILE A 309 25.17 0.82 20.76
CA ILE A 309 26.31 1.23 19.96
C ILE A 309 26.20 2.76 19.88
N PRO A 310 27.13 3.53 20.48
CA PRO A 310 27.02 4.98 20.44
C PRO A 310 27.02 5.39 18.96
N PRO A 311 26.12 6.29 18.53
CA PRO A 311 26.15 6.80 17.18
C PRO A 311 27.52 7.46 16.97
N ARG A 312 28.35 6.83 16.14
CA ARG A 312 29.56 7.46 15.62
C ARG A 312 29.10 8.80 15.00
N PRO A 313 29.74 9.94 15.26
CA PRO A 313 29.34 11.20 14.66
C PRO A 313 29.38 11.05 13.14
N VAL A 314 28.20 10.96 12.55
CA VAL A 314 28.05 10.66 11.14
C VAL A 314 28.23 11.96 10.38
N ARG A 315 29.41 12.13 9.78
CA ARG A 315 29.74 13.33 9.01
C ARG A 315 28.90 13.35 7.72
N PRO A 316 28.41 14.52 7.27
CA PRO A 316 27.90 14.66 5.91
C PRO A 316 28.94 14.09 4.93
N LEU A 317 28.47 13.35 3.92
CA LEU A 317 29.37 12.92 2.84
C LEU A 317 30.11 14.17 2.33
N PRO A 318 31.44 14.14 2.18
CA PRO A 318 32.14 15.22 1.51
C PRO A 318 31.44 15.49 0.18
N ALA A 319 31.35 16.76 -0.20
CA ALA A 319 30.91 17.13 -1.54
C ALA A 319 31.63 16.19 -2.51
N ALA A 320 30.86 15.51 -3.36
CA ALA A 320 31.47 14.62 -4.34
C ALA A 320 32.63 15.38 -4.97
N PRO A 321 33.83 14.79 -5.11
CA PRO A 321 34.85 15.45 -5.91
C PRO A 321 34.14 15.79 -7.21
N SER A 322 34.05 17.09 -7.51
CA SER A 322 33.66 17.48 -8.85
C SER A 322 34.59 16.65 -9.72
N ALA A 323 34.03 15.81 -10.59
CA ALA A 323 34.84 15.29 -11.68
C ALA A 323 35.51 16.54 -12.22
N PRO A 324 36.85 16.67 -12.10
CA PRO A 324 37.49 17.95 -12.27
C PRO A 324 36.98 18.48 -13.60
N PRO A 325 36.40 19.70 -13.66
CA PRO A 325 36.14 20.28 -14.96
C PRO A 325 37.47 20.13 -15.66
N ARG A 326 37.51 19.41 -16.79
CA ARG A 326 38.72 19.39 -17.62
C ARG A 326 39.03 20.86 -17.81
N SER A 327 40.06 21.36 -17.13
CA SER A 327 40.18 22.77 -16.82
C SER A 327 40.20 23.54 -18.14
N GLY A 328 39.19 24.39 -18.36
CA GLY A 328 39.01 25.14 -19.59
C GLY A 328 38.07 24.55 -20.66
N ALA A 329 37.46 23.38 -20.46
CA ALA A 329 36.44 22.85 -21.37
C ALA A 329 35.03 23.40 -21.03
N PRO A 330 34.24 23.86 -22.02
CA PRO A 330 32.87 24.32 -21.78
C PRO A 330 31.99 23.18 -21.23
N VAL A 331 31.13 23.48 -20.25
CA VAL A 331 30.15 22.53 -19.69
C VAL A 331 29.30 21.96 -20.84
N LYS A 332 29.30 20.63 -20.99
CA LYS A 332 28.54 19.95 -22.05
C LYS A 332 27.05 20.23 -21.85
N ALA A 333 26.30 20.46 -22.94
CA ALA A 333 24.89 20.80 -22.88
C ALA A 333 24.03 19.77 -22.09
N ALA A 334 24.37 18.49 -22.16
CA ALA A 334 23.74 17.41 -21.40
C ALA A 334 23.84 17.56 -19.88
N GLU A 335 24.94 18.13 -19.37
CA GLU A 335 25.14 18.37 -17.92
C GLU A 335 24.27 19.50 -17.39
N ARG A 336 23.61 20.27 -18.28
CA ARG A 336 22.66 21.32 -17.90
C ARG A 336 21.21 20.82 -17.85
N LEU A 337 20.92 19.61 -18.34
CA LEU A 337 19.57 19.05 -18.29
C LEU A 337 19.20 18.62 -16.87
N GLY A 338 17.99 18.97 -16.45
CA GLY A 338 17.47 18.72 -15.11
C GLY A 338 18.14 19.58 -14.02
N SER A 339 17.86 19.23 -12.77
CA SER A 339 18.20 20.01 -11.59
C SER A 339 19.70 19.95 -11.25
N ALA A 340 20.34 21.11 -11.17
CA ALA A 340 21.71 21.23 -10.67
C ALA A 340 21.83 20.84 -9.19
N ALA A 341 20.81 21.15 -8.39
CA ALA A 341 20.76 20.75 -6.99
C ALA A 341 20.70 19.22 -6.85
N PHE A 342 19.93 18.54 -7.71
CA PHE A 342 19.93 17.07 -7.76
C PHE A 342 21.32 16.51 -8.03
N ARG A 343 22.00 17.03 -9.06
CA ARG A 343 23.36 16.61 -9.41
C ARG A 343 24.34 16.78 -8.25
N ALA A 344 24.28 17.92 -7.57
CA ALA A 344 25.12 18.20 -6.41
C ALA A 344 24.84 17.24 -5.23
N ASP A 345 23.57 17.03 -4.91
CA ASP A 345 23.14 16.20 -3.78
C ASP A 345 23.52 14.73 -3.92
N TYR A 346 23.29 14.17 -5.12
CA TYR A 346 23.62 12.78 -5.41
C TYR A 346 25.08 12.61 -5.84
N GLY A 347 25.78 13.69 -6.19
CA GLY A 347 27.17 13.64 -6.66
C GLY A 347 27.29 13.05 -8.05
N VAL A 348 26.37 13.40 -8.95
CA VAL A 348 26.26 12.83 -10.29
C VAL A 348 26.50 13.86 -11.38
N ARG A 349 27.14 13.46 -12.47
CA ARG A 349 27.43 14.29 -13.65
C ARG A 349 26.16 14.67 -14.42
N TYR A 350 25.22 13.74 -14.53
CA TYR A 350 23.93 13.95 -15.19
C TYR A 350 22.81 13.82 -14.18
N ALA A 351 21.70 14.55 -14.39
CA ALA A 351 20.46 14.33 -13.65
C ALA A 351 19.78 13.04 -14.14
N TYR A 352 20.48 11.92 -13.98
CA TYR A 352 20.18 10.62 -14.54
C TYR A 352 20.49 9.53 -13.51
N LEU A 353 19.58 8.58 -13.36
CA LEU A 353 19.70 7.42 -12.49
C LEU A 353 19.50 6.12 -13.29
N ALA A 354 20.23 5.07 -12.94
CA ALA A 354 19.84 3.71 -13.29
C ALA A 354 19.00 3.11 -12.15
N GLY A 355 17.73 2.87 -12.43
CA GLY A 355 16.79 2.28 -11.46
C GLY A 355 17.12 0.84 -11.14
N SER A 356 16.58 0.37 -10.02
CA SER A 356 16.80 -1.02 -9.62
C SER A 356 16.00 -2.00 -10.50
N MET A 357 16.51 -3.22 -10.61
CA MET A 357 15.85 -4.33 -11.29
C MET A 357 16.01 -5.57 -10.40
N PHE A 358 14.88 -6.18 -10.03
CA PHE A 358 14.77 -7.18 -8.95
C PHE A 358 15.73 -8.38 -9.11
N LYS A 359 15.95 -9.11 -8.01
CA LYS A 359 16.82 -10.30 -7.92
C LYS A 359 18.28 -10.07 -8.35
N GLY A 360 18.76 -8.83 -8.26
CA GLY A 360 20.14 -8.47 -8.62
C GLY A 360 20.37 -8.33 -10.13
N VAL A 361 19.31 -8.18 -10.94
CA VAL A 361 19.44 -7.82 -12.36
C VAL A 361 20.13 -6.47 -12.49
N ALA A 362 19.77 -5.49 -11.64
CA ALA A 362 20.64 -4.35 -11.37
C ALA A 362 21.76 -4.81 -10.44
N SER A 363 22.83 -5.33 -11.04
CA SER A 363 23.90 -6.07 -10.36
C SER A 363 24.88 -5.13 -9.63
N THR A 364 25.78 -5.73 -8.85
CA THR A 364 26.92 -5.01 -8.27
C THR A 364 27.81 -4.39 -9.35
N ALA A 365 28.07 -5.10 -10.45
CA ALA A 365 28.88 -4.61 -11.57
C ALA A 365 28.24 -3.39 -12.24
N LEU A 366 26.92 -3.40 -12.41
CA LEU A 366 26.16 -2.28 -12.99
C LEU A 366 26.28 -1.04 -12.10
N VAL A 367 26.06 -1.21 -10.80
CA VAL A 367 26.12 -0.12 -9.82
C VAL A 367 27.53 0.45 -9.71
N VAL A 368 28.56 -0.41 -9.66
CA VAL A 368 29.98 -0.01 -9.63
C VAL A 368 30.34 0.77 -10.89
N ARG A 369 29.89 0.32 -12.07
CA ARG A 369 30.18 1.00 -13.32
C ARG A 369 29.53 2.38 -13.40
N MET A 370 28.26 2.49 -13.01
CA MET A 370 27.56 3.78 -12.90
C MET A 370 28.32 4.74 -11.97
N ALA A 371 28.71 4.27 -10.78
CA ALA A 371 29.43 5.08 -9.80
C ALA A 371 30.80 5.56 -10.33
N ARG A 372 31.57 4.69 -10.99
CA ARG A 372 32.86 5.05 -11.60
C ARG A 372 32.73 6.08 -12.73
N ALA A 373 31.59 6.09 -13.42
CA ALA A 373 31.26 7.08 -14.44
C ALA A 373 30.74 8.42 -13.86
N GLY A 374 30.70 8.56 -12.53
CA GLY A 374 30.12 9.72 -11.86
C GLY A 374 28.60 9.78 -11.99
N LEU A 375 27.94 8.63 -12.04
CA LEU A 375 26.48 8.49 -12.06
C LEU A 375 26.03 7.63 -10.87
N LEU A 376 24.72 7.46 -10.69
CA LEU A 376 24.18 6.64 -9.60
C LEU A 376 23.28 5.54 -10.15
N GLY A 377 23.52 4.32 -9.67
CA GLY A 377 22.66 3.15 -9.90
C GLY A 377 22.16 2.58 -8.58
N PHE A 378 20.98 1.98 -8.59
CA PHE A 378 20.39 1.29 -7.44
C PHE A 378 20.51 -0.23 -7.59
N PHE A 379 21.14 -0.89 -6.63
CA PHE A 379 21.24 -2.34 -6.61
C PHE A 379 19.85 -3.00 -6.44
N GLY A 380 19.60 -4.04 -7.22
CA GLY A 380 18.35 -4.80 -7.27
C GLY A 380 18.12 -5.72 -6.07
N ALA A 381 17.94 -5.17 -4.87
CA ALA A 381 17.79 -5.94 -3.64
C ALA A 381 16.46 -6.74 -3.56
N GLY A 382 15.39 -6.27 -4.20
CA GLY A 382 14.08 -6.92 -4.17
C GLY A 382 14.12 -8.41 -4.53
N GLY A 383 13.59 -9.26 -3.66
CA GLY A 383 13.55 -10.71 -3.85
C GLY A 383 14.85 -11.47 -3.54
N LEU A 384 15.85 -10.80 -2.95
CA LEU A 384 17.08 -11.43 -2.43
C LEU A 384 17.00 -11.63 -0.90
N SER A 385 17.76 -12.58 -0.37
CA SER A 385 17.94 -12.74 1.07
C SER A 385 18.84 -11.64 1.64
N LEU A 386 18.71 -11.35 2.94
CA LEU A 386 19.54 -10.35 3.63
C LEU A 386 21.05 -10.63 3.48
N ASP A 387 21.47 -11.89 3.56
CA ASP A 387 22.89 -12.26 3.37
C ASP A 387 23.41 -11.89 1.98
N ARG A 388 22.58 -12.08 0.94
CA ARG A 388 22.93 -11.70 -0.43
C ARG A 388 22.96 -10.18 -0.59
N VAL A 389 22.04 -9.47 0.04
CA VAL A 389 22.02 -8.00 0.05
C VAL A 389 23.27 -7.46 0.77
N GLU A 390 23.63 -8.02 1.92
CA GLU A 390 24.83 -7.65 2.66
C GLU A 390 26.12 -7.96 1.88
N SER A 391 26.19 -9.13 1.24
CA SER A 391 27.30 -9.50 0.37
C SER A 391 27.46 -8.50 -0.78
N ALA A 392 26.36 -8.10 -1.43
CA ALA A 392 26.38 -7.10 -2.49
C ALA A 392 26.88 -5.74 -2.00
N ILE A 393 26.44 -5.28 -0.82
CA ILE A 393 26.93 -4.04 -0.19
C ILE A 393 28.45 -4.10 0.01
N ARG A 394 28.96 -5.21 0.56
CA ARG A 394 30.39 -5.40 0.80
C ARG A 394 31.19 -5.39 -0.51
N THR A 395 30.71 -6.08 -1.55
CA THR A 395 31.34 -6.08 -2.87
C THR A 395 31.38 -4.67 -3.48
N ILE A 396 30.27 -3.93 -3.46
CA ILE A 396 30.25 -2.57 -4.02
C ILE A 396 31.20 -1.64 -3.25
N ARG A 397 31.23 -1.72 -1.91
CA ARG A 397 32.16 -0.94 -1.07
C ARG A 397 33.62 -1.33 -1.29
N GLN A 398 33.91 -2.60 -1.54
CA GLN A 398 35.27 -3.04 -1.89
C GLN A 398 35.74 -2.42 -3.20
N GLU A 399 34.86 -2.32 -4.20
CA GLU A 399 35.18 -1.79 -5.54
C GLU A 399 35.24 -0.25 -5.62
N LEU A 400 34.45 0.45 -4.80
CA LEU A 400 34.33 1.91 -4.81
C LEU A 400 35.05 2.61 -3.65
N GLY A 401 35.46 1.85 -2.63
CA GLY A 401 36.00 2.39 -1.38
C GLY A 401 34.92 2.86 -0.41
N PRO A 402 35.33 3.35 0.79
CA PRO A 402 34.42 3.71 1.88
C PRO A 402 33.49 4.90 1.55
N GLU A 403 33.94 5.82 0.70
CA GLU A 403 33.21 7.02 0.27
C GLU A 403 32.45 6.81 -1.06
N GLY A 404 32.42 5.56 -1.57
CA GLY A 404 31.72 5.22 -2.81
C GLY A 404 30.24 5.57 -2.75
N ARG A 405 29.74 6.29 -3.75
CA ARG A 405 28.32 6.68 -3.87
C ARG A 405 27.56 5.66 -4.70
N PHE A 406 26.64 4.96 -4.06
CA PHE A 406 25.76 3.99 -4.71
C PHE A 406 24.41 3.90 -3.98
N GLY A 407 23.39 3.45 -4.70
CA GLY A 407 22.05 3.28 -4.17
C GLY A 407 21.68 1.81 -3.94
N MET A 408 20.74 1.60 -3.02
CA MET A 408 20.11 0.29 -2.77
C MET A 408 18.60 0.38 -2.97
N ASN A 409 17.98 -0.63 -3.55
CA ASN A 409 16.52 -0.73 -3.57
C ASN A 409 15.99 -1.06 -2.17
N LEU A 410 14.90 -0.41 -1.75
CA LEU A 410 14.06 -0.83 -0.64
C LEU A 410 12.69 -1.15 -1.23
N LEU A 411 12.38 -2.43 -1.34
CA LEU A 411 11.09 -2.91 -1.84
C LEU A 411 10.10 -3.03 -0.68
N HIS A 412 8.90 -2.51 -0.84
CA HIS A 412 7.86 -2.66 0.15
C HIS A 412 7.47 -4.13 0.37
N ALA A 413 7.55 -4.60 1.61
CA ALA A 413 7.22 -5.98 1.98
C ALA A 413 5.79 -6.09 2.54
N MET A 414 4.78 -6.06 1.66
CA MET A 414 3.36 -6.00 2.05
C MET A 414 2.91 -7.09 3.03
N HIS A 415 3.43 -8.31 2.88
CA HIS A 415 3.00 -9.47 3.67
C HIS A 415 3.86 -9.70 4.91
N ASP A 416 5.03 -9.05 5.00
CA ASP A 416 5.94 -9.22 6.11
C ASP A 416 6.76 -7.93 6.35
N PRO A 417 6.24 -7.01 7.18
CA PRO A 417 6.94 -5.78 7.53
C PRO A 417 8.31 -6.00 8.18
N ALA A 418 8.58 -7.18 8.75
CA ALA A 418 9.87 -7.47 9.38
C ALA A 418 11.00 -7.52 8.35
N ILE A 419 10.75 -8.03 7.14
CA ILE A 419 11.74 -8.04 6.04
C ILE A 419 12.21 -6.62 5.73
N GLU A 420 11.27 -5.68 5.64
CA GLU A 420 11.56 -4.27 5.36
C GLU A 420 12.35 -3.64 6.52
N ALA A 421 11.93 -3.90 7.77
CA ALA A 421 12.62 -3.41 8.96
C ALA A 421 14.05 -3.96 9.11
N ASP A 422 14.25 -5.25 8.84
CA ASP A 422 15.56 -5.91 8.90
C ASP A 422 16.48 -5.40 7.78
N THR A 423 15.93 -5.16 6.59
CA THR A 423 16.66 -4.53 5.47
C THR A 423 17.10 -3.12 5.85
N VAL A 424 16.22 -2.32 6.47
CA VAL A 424 16.58 -0.98 6.96
C VAL A 424 17.65 -1.06 8.03
N ARG A 425 17.56 -1.98 9.00
CA ARG A 425 18.61 -2.16 10.02
C ARG A 425 19.95 -2.53 9.37
N LEU A 426 19.95 -3.39 8.35
CA LEU A 426 21.16 -3.70 7.57
C LEU A 426 21.73 -2.45 6.89
N TYR A 427 20.89 -1.65 6.23
CA TYR A 427 21.29 -0.42 5.55
C TYR A 427 21.86 0.62 6.51
N LEU A 428 21.28 0.77 7.70
CA LEU A 428 21.80 1.65 8.74
C LEU A 428 23.17 1.17 9.26
N ARG A 429 23.34 -0.14 9.50
CA ARG A 429 24.64 -0.72 9.92
C ARG A 429 25.75 -0.51 8.89
N HIS A 430 25.41 -0.59 7.60
CA HIS A 430 26.36 -0.40 6.50
C HIS A 430 26.43 1.04 5.97
N ASP A 431 25.78 1.98 6.66
CA ASP A 431 25.77 3.40 6.31
C ASP A 431 25.35 3.67 4.86
N ILE A 432 24.30 2.99 4.39
CA ILE A 432 23.72 3.24 3.07
C ILE A 432 23.00 4.59 3.09
N ARG A 433 23.33 5.44 2.12
CA ARG A 433 22.88 6.84 2.04
C ARG A 433 21.79 7.10 1.03
N PHE A 434 21.66 6.27 0.01
CA PHE A 434 20.72 6.46 -1.08
C PHE A 434 19.86 5.21 -1.21
N VAL A 435 18.55 5.38 -1.10
CA VAL A 435 17.58 4.31 -1.31
C VAL A 435 16.58 4.69 -2.38
N GLU A 436 16.29 3.75 -3.28
CA GLU A 436 15.12 3.81 -4.15
C GLU A 436 14.00 3.05 -3.45
N ALA A 437 12.97 3.76 -2.97
CA ALA A 437 11.80 3.17 -2.35
C ALA A 437 10.78 2.80 -3.44
N ALA A 438 10.50 1.51 -3.60
CA ALA A 438 9.63 0.99 -4.66
C ALA A 438 8.52 0.08 -4.10
N GLY A 439 7.35 0.08 -4.76
CA GLY A 439 6.21 -0.77 -4.38
C GLY A 439 5.43 -0.30 -3.16
N PHE A 440 5.74 0.88 -2.62
CA PHE A 440 5.03 1.44 -1.46
C PHE A 440 3.64 1.95 -1.86
N MET A 441 2.61 1.50 -1.15
CA MET A 441 1.25 2.05 -1.24
C MET A 441 0.95 3.05 -0.11
N GLN A 442 1.77 3.03 0.93
CA GLN A 442 1.68 3.89 2.12
C GLN A 442 3.05 3.97 2.79
N LEU A 443 3.28 5.00 3.61
CA LEU A 443 4.48 5.06 4.43
C LEU A 443 4.52 3.94 5.48
N THR A 444 5.72 3.48 5.79
CA THR A 444 5.98 2.45 6.79
C THR A 444 6.93 2.98 7.88
N PRO A 445 6.89 2.43 9.10
CA PRO A 445 7.85 2.76 10.14
C PRO A 445 9.31 2.51 9.71
N ALA A 446 9.58 1.44 8.96
CA ALA A 446 10.94 1.13 8.51
C ALA A 446 11.49 2.18 7.54
N LEU A 447 10.69 2.61 6.55
CA LEU A 447 11.08 3.68 5.63
C LEU A 447 11.32 5.01 6.37
N VAL A 448 10.44 5.37 7.30
CA VAL A 448 10.59 6.60 8.11
C VAL A 448 11.82 6.52 9.01
N HIS A 449 12.06 5.36 9.64
CA HIS A 449 13.28 5.12 10.40
C HIS A 449 14.52 5.34 9.52
N TYR A 450 14.59 4.72 8.33
CA TYR A 450 15.70 4.94 7.41
C TYR A 450 15.91 6.43 7.07
N ARG A 451 14.84 7.14 6.70
CA ARG A 451 14.92 8.54 6.27
C ARG A 451 15.40 9.46 7.39
N LEU A 452 14.85 9.31 8.59
CA LEU A 452 15.09 10.25 9.69
C LEU A 452 16.33 9.91 10.52
N SER A 453 16.82 8.67 10.48
CA SER A 453 18.09 8.32 11.12
C SER A 453 19.20 9.20 10.56
N GLY A 454 19.95 9.85 11.46
CA GLY A 454 21.00 10.79 11.15
C GLY A 454 20.51 12.16 10.66
N ALA A 455 19.26 12.55 10.89
CA ALA A 455 18.84 13.93 10.66
C ALA A 455 19.63 14.89 11.56
N TYR A 456 20.05 16.03 11.01
CA TYR A 456 20.98 16.98 11.63
C TYR A 456 20.67 18.43 11.22
N GLU A 457 21.25 19.40 11.91
CA GLU A 457 21.20 20.81 11.51
C GLU A 457 22.43 21.14 10.65
N ASP A 458 22.22 21.74 9.48
CA ASP A 458 23.31 22.18 8.60
C ASP A 458 24.09 23.37 9.18
N ARG A 459 25.08 23.88 8.45
CA ARG A 459 25.92 25.01 8.91
C ARG A 459 25.13 26.29 9.14
N GLU A 460 23.96 26.41 8.52
CA GLU A 460 23.04 27.53 8.62
C GLU A 460 21.91 27.26 9.63
N GLY A 461 21.95 26.15 10.39
CA GLY A 461 20.96 25.77 11.39
C GLY A 461 19.65 25.20 10.82
N ARG A 462 19.63 24.82 9.54
CA ARG A 462 18.44 24.27 8.87
C ARG A 462 18.41 22.75 9.02
N PRO A 463 17.21 22.14 9.16
CA PRO A 463 17.10 20.69 9.21
C PRO A 463 17.56 20.08 7.89
N ALA A 464 18.33 19.01 7.98
CA ALA A 464 18.81 18.22 6.86
C ALA A 464 18.81 16.73 7.22
N ALA A 465 18.71 15.87 6.22
CA ALA A 465 18.80 14.42 6.40
C ALA A 465 20.02 13.87 5.69
N LEU A 466 20.78 13.02 6.38
CA LEU A 466 21.93 12.35 5.80
C LEU A 466 21.54 11.28 4.77
N ARG A 467 20.33 10.72 4.89
CA ARG A 467 19.83 9.62 4.08
C ARG A 467 18.78 10.13 3.12
N ARG A 468 18.99 9.85 1.84
CA ARG A 468 18.11 10.27 0.75
C ARG A 468 17.27 9.09 0.26
N VAL A 469 16.02 9.41 -0.07
CA VAL A 469 15.03 8.48 -0.59
C VAL A 469 14.58 9.01 -1.94
N VAL A 470 14.78 8.24 -3.01
CA VAL A 470 14.11 8.41 -4.29
C VAL A 470 12.83 7.59 -4.22
N ALA A 471 11.68 8.24 -4.09
CA ALA A 471 10.39 7.57 -4.00
C ALA A 471 9.83 7.29 -5.39
N LYS A 472 9.83 6.02 -5.82
CA LYS A 472 9.31 5.63 -7.14
C LYS A 472 7.83 5.32 -7.04
N VAL A 473 7.00 6.19 -7.63
CA VAL A 473 5.53 6.21 -7.43
C VAL A 473 4.79 6.52 -8.73
N SER A 474 3.61 5.94 -8.91
CA SER A 474 2.71 6.16 -10.07
C SER A 474 1.42 6.90 -9.70
N ARG A 475 1.10 6.98 -8.39
CA ARG A 475 -0.19 7.45 -7.85
C ARG A 475 -0.05 8.75 -7.05
N PRO A 476 -0.82 9.82 -7.35
CA PRO A 476 -0.72 11.10 -6.64
C PRO A 476 -0.91 11.01 -5.12
N GLU A 477 -1.81 10.15 -4.64
CA GLU A 477 -2.07 9.94 -3.22
C GLU A 477 -0.85 9.36 -2.48
N VAL A 478 -0.08 8.48 -3.13
CA VAL A 478 1.16 7.93 -2.57
C VAL A 478 2.26 8.98 -2.63
N ALA A 479 2.42 9.66 -3.78
CA ALA A 479 3.39 10.74 -3.94
C ALA A 479 3.20 11.83 -2.88
N GLY A 480 1.96 12.24 -2.60
CA GLY A 480 1.65 13.23 -1.58
C GLY A 480 2.10 12.82 -0.17
N ALA A 481 1.97 11.53 0.17
CA ALA A 481 2.47 11.02 1.46
C ALA A 481 4.00 11.10 1.56
N PHE A 482 4.73 10.88 0.46
CA PHE A 482 6.19 11.02 0.43
C PHE A 482 6.66 12.49 0.44
N MET A 483 5.89 13.38 -0.19
CA MET A 483 6.17 14.83 -0.23
C MET A 483 5.88 15.54 1.11
N ALA A 484 5.04 14.96 1.96
CA ALA A 484 4.74 15.47 3.29
C ALA A 484 5.77 15.00 4.34
N PRO A 485 5.82 15.60 5.54
CA PRO A 485 6.57 15.06 6.65
C PRO A 485 6.01 13.71 7.10
N ALA A 486 6.84 12.88 7.73
CA ALA A 486 6.38 11.63 8.32
C ALA A 486 5.27 11.90 9.37
N PRO A 487 4.24 11.04 9.48
CA PRO A 487 3.22 11.19 10.50
C PRO A 487 3.84 11.23 11.91
N GLU A 488 3.51 12.26 12.69
CA GLU A 488 4.15 12.50 13.98
C GLU A 488 4.05 11.31 14.94
N SER A 489 2.91 10.61 14.93
CA SER A 489 2.72 9.37 15.69
C SER A 489 3.69 8.26 15.34
N MET A 490 4.04 8.12 14.06
CA MET A 490 5.00 7.14 13.60
C MET A 490 6.40 7.52 14.08
N VAL A 491 6.75 8.81 14.03
CA VAL A 491 8.03 9.32 14.53
C VAL A 491 8.13 9.16 16.05
N ARG A 492 7.10 9.55 16.82
CA ARG A 492 7.06 9.37 18.29
C ARG A 492 7.20 7.89 18.68
N ARG A 493 6.56 6.99 17.93
CA ARG A 493 6.72 5.55 18.15
C ARG A 493 8.16 5.10 17.94
N LEU A 494 8.81 5.54 16.87
CA LEU A 494 10.21 5.22 16.60
C LEU A 494 11.15 5.77 17.68
N VAL A 495 10.84 6.93 18.28
CA VAL A 495 11.58 7.45 19.44
C VAL A 495 11.36 6.59 20.68
N ALA A 496 10.11 6.23 20.98
CA ALA A 496 9.77 5.39 22.13
C ALA A 496 10.40 3.98 22.04
N GLU A 497 10.55 3.44 20.82
CA GLU A 497 11.22 2.18 20.53
C GLU A 497 12.76 2.30 20.49
N GLY A 498 13.32 3.49 20.70
CA GLY A 498 14.77 3.75 20.66
C GLY A 498 15.38 3.67 19.25
N SER A 499 14.55 3.64 18.20
CA SER A 499 15.00 3.62 16.79
C SER A 499 15.38 5.01 16.28
N LEU A 500 14.81 6.07 16.86
CA LEU A 500 15.21 7.46 16.59
C LEU A 500 15.50 8.18 17.90
N THR A 501 16.41 9.14 17.85
CA THR A 501 16.62 10.12 18.92
C THR A 501 15.60 11.25 18.84
N GLU A 502 15.38 11.94 19.96
CA GLU A 502 14.53 13.15 20.02
C GLU A 502 15.01 14.24 19.04
N THR A 503 16.32 14.35 18.83
CA THR A 503 16.88 15.33 17.89
C THR A 503 16.55 14.95 16.45
N GLU A 504 16.74 13.68 16.07
CA GLU A 504 16.39 13.18 14.74
C GLU A 504 14.89 13.33 14.47
N ALA A 505 14.04 13.05 15.46
CA ALA A 505 12.60 13.23 15.36
C ALA A 505 12.20 14.70 15.16
N ARG A 506 12.68 15.61 16.01
CA ARG A 506 12.40 17.05 15.92
C ARG A 506 12.80 17.63 14.56
N LEU A 507 13.97 17.25 14.05
CA LEU A 507 14.46 17.73 12.75
C LEU A 507 13.73 17.05 11.59
N GLY A 508 13.51 15.74 11.69
CA GLY A 508 12.86 14.92 10.67
C GLY A 508 11.42 15.35 10.38
N LEU A 509 10.67 15.81 11.39
CA LEU A 509 9.31 16.33 11.21
C LEU A 509 9.23 17.63 10.39
N ARG A 510 10.37 18.28 10.14
CA ARG A 510 10.48 19.48 9.30
C ARG A 510 10.98 19.17 7.89
N LEU A 511 11.16 17.89 7.56
CA LEU A 511 11.64 17.41 6.28
C LEU A 511 10.54 16.59 5.59
N PRO A 512 10.48 16.58 4.24
CA PRO A 512 9.66 15.59 3.56
C PRO A 512 10.25 14.20 3.75
N VAL A 513 9.40 13.17 3.70
CA VAL A 513 9.87 11.77 3.69
C VAL A 513 10.77 11.51 2.48
N SER A 514 10.48 12.14 1.35
CA SER A 514 11.36 12.15 0.17
C SER A 514 11.40 13.54 -0.47
N GLU A 515 12.61 14.00 -0.74
CA GLU A 515 12.87 15.22 -1.54
C GLU A 515 12.86 14.93 -3.05
N ASP A 516 12.79 13.66 -3.45
CA ASP A 516 13.00 13.20 -4.82
C ASP A 516 11.92 12.19 -5.22
N ILE A 517 10.87 12.69 -5.85
CA ILE A 517 9.74 11.88 -6.30
C ILE A 517 9.99 11.45 -7.74
N CYS A 518 10.17 10.16 -7.97
CA CYS A 518 10.34 9.59 -9.30
C CYS A 518 8.99 9.07 -9.82
N VAL A 519 8.41 9.79 -10.77
CA VAL A 519 7.10 9.46 -11.36
C VAL A 519 7.28 8.32 -12.35
N GLU A 520 6.78 7.15 -11.98
CA GLU A 520 6.84 5.96 -12.84
C GLU A 520 5.57 5.86 -13.69
N ALA A 521 5.73 6.16 -14.98
CA ALA A 521 4.74 5.94 -16.02
C ALA A 521 4.76 4.45 -16.47
N ASP A 522 4.35 4.18 -17.70
CA ASP A 522 4.43 2.83 -18.26
C ASP A 522 5.88 2.33 -18.33
N SER A 523 6.17 1.25 -17.59
CA SER A 523 7.52 0.72 -17.37
C SER A 523 7.54 -0.81 -17.47
N GLY A 524 8.74 -1.39 -17.53
CA GLY A 524 8.93 -2.84 -17.46
C GLY A 524 8.77 -3.35 -16.03
N GLY A 525 8.21 -4.55 -15.86
CA GLY A 525 7.86 -5.09 -14.55
C GLY A 525 6.51 -4.56 -14.06
N HIS A 526 6.31 -4.40 -12.74
CA HIS A 526 5.07 -3.86 -12.19
C HIS A 526 4.83 -2.42 -12.68
N THR A 527 3.65 -2.17 -13.24
CA THR A 527 3.27 -0.86 -13.74
C THR A 527 1.75 -0.73 -13.81
N ASP A 528 1.26 0.50 -13.60
CA ASP A 528 -0.15 0.87 -13.77
C ASP A 528 -0.47 1.28 -15.21
N ALA A 529 0.48 1.12 -16.14
CA ALA A 529 0.41 1.61 -17.52
C ALA A 529 0.14 3.12 -17.60
N GLY A 530 0.75 3.87 -16.68
CA GLY A 530 0.57 5.31 -16.55
C GLY A 530 1.07 6.09 -17.78
N VAL A 531 0.36 7.14 -18.17
CA VAL A 531 0.78 8.01 -19.29
C VAL A 531 1.58 9.19 -18.74
N ALA A 532 2.88 9.25 -19.08
CA ALA A 532 3.80 10.28 -18.58
C ALA A 532 3.30 11.72 -18.82
N TYR A 533 2.71 12.00 -19.99
CA TYR A 533 2.15 13.31 -20.35
C TYR A 533 1.02 13.78 -19.43
N ALA A 534 0.28 12.86 -18.81
CA ALA A 534 -0.77 13.19 -17.84
C ALA A 534 -0.22 13.19 -16.40
N LEU A 535 0.60 12.19 -16.07
CA LEU A 535 1.11 12.01 -14.71
C LEU A 535 2.13 13.08 -14.30
N MET A 536 3.09 13.41 -15.16
CA MET A 536 4.15 14.37 -14.82
C MET A 536 3.58 15.74 -14.41
N PRO A 537 2.71 16.40 -15.20
CA PRO A 537 2.12 17.68 -14.79
C PRO A 537 1.27 17.59 -13.51
N ALA A 538 0.58 16.47 -13.28
CA ALA A 538 -0.19 16.27 -12.05
C ALA A 538 0.72 16.19 -10.82
N MET A 539 1.82 15.45 -10.92
CA MET A 539 2.81 15.30 -9.85
C MET A 539 3.58 16.60 -9.59
N THR A 540 3.91 17.37 -10.63
CA THR A 540 4.54 18.70 -10.47
C THR A 540 3.63 19.67 -9.73
N ARG A 541 2.33 19.74 -10.08
CA ARG A 541 1.37 20.59 -9.34
C ARG A 541 1.22 20.14 -7.89
N LEU A 542 1.23 18.83 -7.64
CA LEU A 542 1.21 18.27 -6.29
C LEU A 542 2.46 18.68 -5.51
N ARG A 543 3.64 18.58 -6.11
CA ARG A 543 4.90 19.07 -5.53
C ARG A 543 4.79 20.54 -5.15
N ASP A 544 4.34 21.39 -6.08
CA ASP A 544 4.24 22.83 -5.84
C ASP A 544 3.30 23.15 -4.65
N ARG A 545 2.22 22.36 -4.48
CA ARG A 545 1.32 22.48 -3.33
C ARG A 545 2.05 22.14 -2.02
N HIS A 546 2.69 20.98 -1.94
CA HIS A 546 3.39 20.55 -0.72
C HIS A 546 4.60 21.45 -0.39
N GLN A 547 5.32 21.94 -1.40
CA GLN A 547 6.41 22.90 -1.22
C GLN A 547 5.92 24.18 -0.53
N ARG A 548 4.77 24.70 -0.94
CA ARG A 548 4.16 25.90 -0.33
C ARG A 548 3.57 25.60 1.05
N GLU A 549 2.84 24.49 1.18
CA GLU A 549 2.14 24.11 2.42
C GLU A 549 3.10 23.90 3.59
N HIS A 550 4.23 23.24 3.35
CA HIS A 550 5.21 22.93 4.40
C HIS A 550 6.39 23.89 4.44
N ALA A 551 6.46 24.86 3.51
CA ALA A 551 7.52 25.86 3.41
C ALA A 551 8.94 25.28 3.50
N TYR A 552 9.19 24.16 2.82
CA TYR A 552 10.49 23.51 2.85
C TYR A 552 11.58 24.44 2.30
N THR A 553 12.75 24.41 2.94
CA THR A 553 13.93 25.18 2.52
C THR A 553 14.58 24.59 1.26
N THR A 554 14.58 23.27 1.17
CA THR A 554 15.03 22.52 0.00
C THR A 554 13.82 22.25 -0.90
N ALA A 555 13.98 22.48 -2.21
CA ALA A 555 12.93 22.18 -3.15
C ALA A 555 12.75 20.66 -3.30
N ILE A 556 11.51 20.18 -3.16
CA ILE A 556 11.15 18.83 -3.61
C ILE A 556 11.29 18.78 -5.13
N ARG A 557 11.90 17.70 -5.62
CA ARG A 557 12.18 17.46 -7.03
C ARG A 557 11.30 16.35 -7.58
N VAL A 558 10.86 16.51 -8.82
CA VAL A 558 10.03 15.53 -9.53
C VAL A 558 10.81 14.99 -10.71
N GLY A 559 11.21 13.73 -10.66
CA GLY A 559 11.84 13.02 -11.77
C GLY A 559 10.86 12.17 -12.57
N ALA A 560 11.31 11.67 -13.72
CA ALA A 560 10.52 10.83 -14.61
C ALA A 560 11.14 9.44 -14.79
N ALA A 561 10.29 8.42 -14.84
CA ALA A 561 10.61 7.04 -15.20
C ALA A 561 9.49 6.43 -16.06
N GLY A 562 9.79 5.34 -16.74
CA GLY A 562 8.87 4.68 -17.67
C GLY A 562 8.89 5.31 -19.08
N GLY A 563 8.98 4.48 -20.11
CA GLY A 563 9.07 4.93 -21.51
C GLY A 563 10.37 5.63 -21.94
N LEU A 564 11.36 5.78 -21.04
CA LEU A 564 12.61 6.51 -21.31
C LEU A 564 13.66 5.64 -22.01
N GLY A 565 13.56 5.58 -23.34
CA GLY A 565 14.41 4.76 -24.19
C GLY A 565 15.11 5.49 -25.34
N SER A 566 14.81 6.75 -25.59
CA SER A 566 15.40 7.53 -26.67
C SER A 566 15.71 8.97 -26.25
N PRO A 567 16.60 9.67 -26.97
CA PRO A 567 16.82 11.12 -26.81
C PRO A 567 15.53 11.95 -26.73
N GLU A 568 14.55 11.66 -27.59
CA GLU A 568 13.28 12.37 -27.66
C GLU A 568 12.43 12.13 -26.41
N SER A 569 12.40 10.90 -25.91
CA SER A 569 11.66 10.57 -24.68
C SER A 569 12.23 11.28 -23.46
N LEU A 570 13.57 11.39 -23.35
CA LEU A 570 14.22 12.15 -22.28
C LEU A 570 14.01 13.65 -22.45
N ALA A 571 14.17 14.18 -23.67
CA ALA A 571 13.90 15.58 -23.98
C ALA A 571 12.45 15.97 -23.61
N ALA A 572 11.48 15.13 -23.95
CA ALA A 572 10.08 15.32 -23.58
C ALA A 572 9.90 15.33 -22.05
N ALA A 573 10.54 14.42 -21.31
CA ALA A 573 10.49 14.40 -19.85
C ALA A 573 11.03 15.72 -19.24
N PHE A 574 12.15 16.22 -19.73
CA PHE A 574 12.70 17.50 -19.28
C PHE A 574 11.80 18.70 -19.65
N VAL A 575 11.17 18.70 -20.82
CA VAL A 575 10.17 19.71 -21.21
C VAL A 575 8.95 19.68 -20.30
N LEU A 576 8.52 18.50 -19.85
CA LEU A 576 7.45 18.34 -18.87
C LEU A 576 7.85 18.75 -17.44
N GLY A 577 9.10 19.19 -17.24
CA GLY A 577 9.60 19.70 -15.97
C GLY A 577 10.29 18.65 -15.09
N ALA A 578 10.75 17.53 -15.66
CA ALA A 578 11.51 16.55 -14.89
C ALA A 578 12.83 17.15 -14.36
N ASP A 579 13.04 17.08 -13.05
CA ASP A 579 14.28 17.47 -12.39
C ASP A 579 15.40 16.44 -12.61
N PHE A 580 15.04 15.18 -12.85
CA PHE A 580 15.94 14.09 -13.20
C PHE A 580 15.19 12.99 -13.95
N VAL A 581 15.93 12.08 -14.58
CA VAL A 581 15.36 10.90 -15.25
C VAL A 581 15.90 9.61 -14.66
N LEU A 582 15.11 8.55 -14.71
CA LEU A 582 15.49 7.22 -14.28
C LEU A 582 15.14 6.19 -15.35
N THR A 583 16.12 5.36 -15.73
CA THR A 583 15.95 4.32 -16.73
C THR A 583 16.03 2.93 -16.11
N GLY A 584 15.37 1.95 -16.74
CA GLY A 584 15.34 0.54 -16.30
C GLY A 584 15.58 -0.41 -17.47
N SER A 585 14.58 -0.56 -18.35
CA SER A 585 14.60 -1.54 -19.45
C SER A 585 15.86 -1.51 -20.32
N VAL A 586 16.35 -0.32 -20.66
CA VAL A 586 17.59 -0.17 -21.47
C VAL A 586 18.82 -0.68 -20.74
N ASN A 587 18.89 -0.50 -19.41
CA ASN A 587 20.03 -0.92 -18.59
C ASN A 587 20.09 -2.44 -18.43
N GLN A 588 18.96 -3.15 -18.56
CA GLN A 588 18.93 -4.61 -18.54
C GLN A 588 19.66 -5.22 -19.73
N CYS A 589 19.70 -4.53 -20.88
CA CYS A 589 20.42 -4.95 -22.08
C CYS A 589 21.84 -4.37 -22.09
N SER A 590 22.60 -4.65 -21.03
CA SER A 590 23.99 -4.24 -20.87
C SER A 590 24.87 -5.41 -20.44
N PRO A 591 26.19 -5.37 -20.67
CA PRO A 591 27.10 -6.40 -20.16
C PRO A 591 27.03 -6.54 -18.64
N GLU A 592 26.87 -5.42 -17.94
CA GLU A 592 26.88 -5.39 -16.48
C GLU A 592 25.60 -5.93 -15.83
N ALA A 593 24.47 -5.99 -16.54
CA ALA A 593 23.22 -6.49 -15.99
C ALA A 593 23.32 -7.97 -15.56
N GLY A 594 22.79 -8.27 -14.37
CA GLY A 594 22.76 -9.61 -13.75
C GLY A 594 21.69 -10.51 -14.32
N THR A 595 21.69 -10.68 -15.65
CA THR A 595 20.80 -11.58 -16.38
C THR A 595 21.61 -12.31 -17.47
N SER A 596 21.04 -13.37 -18.04
CA SER A 596 21.75 -14.19 -19.03
C SER A 596 22.00 -13.46 -20.35
N ASP A 597 23.03 -13.90 -21.06
CA ASP A 597 23.33 -13.39 -22.40
C ASP A 597 22.17 -13.66 -23.38
N ALA A 598 21.48 -14.81 -23.24
CA ALA A 598 20.29 -15.12 -24.01
C ALA A 598 19.17 -14.08 -23.81
N VAL A 599 18.96 -13.60 -22.58
CA VAL A 599 18.01 -12.49 -22.30
C VAL A 599 18.50 -11.19 -22.94
N LYS A 600 19.80 -10.87 -22.85
CA LYS A 600 20.37 -9.65 -23.43
C LYS A 600 20.25 -9.64 -24.96
N GLU A 601 20.43 -10.79 -25.61
CA GLU A 601 20.21 -10.97 -27.05
C GLU A 601 18.75 -10.77 -27.45
N LEU A 602 17.79 -11.33 -26.70
CA LEU A 602 16.37 -11.11 -26.92
C LEU A 602 15.99 -9.63 -26.76
N LEU A 603 16.50 -8.97 -25.72
CA LEU A 603 16.27 -7.54 -25.48
C LEU A 603 16.87 -6.67 -26.59
N ALA A 604 18.06 -7.02 -27.11
CA ALA A 604 18.71 -6.28 -28.20
C ALA A 604 17.92 -6.34 -29.52
N GLY A 605 17.15 -7.41 -29.73
CA GLY A 605 16.29 -7.60 -30.89
C GLY A 605 14.86 -7.06 -30.75
N ALA A 606 14.46 -6.58 -29.57
CA ALA A 606 13.10 -6.12 -29.31
C ALA A 606 12.75 -4.81 -30.05
N ASP A 607 11.49 -4.65 -30.46
CA ASP A 607 10.93 -3.39 -30.96
C ASP A 607 9.86 -2.84 -30.01
N VAL A 608 9.37 -1.63 -30.26
CA VAL A 608 8.48 -0.85 -29.37
C VAL A 608 7.18 -1.60 -29.06
N GLN A 609 6.69 -2.46 -29.96
CA GLN A 609 5.46 -3.24 -29.81
C GLN A 609 5.69 -4.69 -29.35
N ASP A 610 6.93 -5.04 -29.00
CA ASP A 610 7.31 -6.41 -28.63
C ASP A 610 7.12 -6.71 -27.13
N THR A 611 6.40 -5.85 -26.39
CA THR A 611 6.04 -6.06 -24.98
C THR A 611 4.55 -6.31 -24.78
N GLY A 612 4.17 -6.78 -23.59
CA GLY A 612 2.79 -6.90 -23.18
C GLY A 612 2.61 -7.12 -21.69
N TYR A 613 1.38 -6.99 -21.23
CA TYR A 613 1.04 -7.11 -19.82
C TYR A 613 0.62 -8.53 -19.45
N ALA A 614 1.45 -9.21 -18.67
CA ALA A 614 1.16 -10.52 -18.09
C ALA A 614 0.66 -10.37 -16.64
N PRO A 615 -0.06 -11.34 -16.07
CA PRO A 615 -0.32 -11.39 -14.64
C PRO A 615 0.97 -11.35 -13.81
N ALA A 616 0.92 -10.74 -12.63
CA ALA A 616 2.02 -10.73 -11.67
C ALA A 616 1.98 -11.97 -10.77
N GLY A 617 3.12 -12.57 -10.46
CA GLY A 617 3.17 -13.80 -9.64
C GLY A 617 3.02 -13.58 -8.13
N ASP A 618 3.31 -12.37 -7.65
CA ASP A 618 3.27 -11.95 -6.24
C ASP A 618 1.89 -11.42 -5.79
N MET A 619 1.01 -11.15 -6.74
CA MET A 619 -0.38 -10.71 -6.54
C MET A 619 -1.30 -11.38 -7.59
N PHE A 620 -1.05 -12.66 -7.85
CA PHE A 620 -1.67 -13.40 -8.95
C PHE A 620 -3.19 -13.45 -8.81
N GLU A 621 -3.68 -13.70 -7.61
CA GLU A 621 -5.09 -13.94 -7.30
C GLU A 621 -5.96 -12.69 -7.54
N ILE A 622 -5.42 -11.50 -7.30
CA ILE A 622 -6.11 -10.20 -7.48
C ILE A 622 -5.93 -9.58 -8.87
N GLY A 623 -5.21 -10.27 -9.77
CA GLY A 623 -5.07 -9.85 -11.17
C GLY A 623 -4.13 -8.68 -11.42
N ALA A 624 -3.18 -8.42 -10.52
CA ALA A 624 -2.12 -7.45 -10.78
C ALA A 624 -1.31 -7.84 -12.03
N ARG A 625 -0.71 -6.85 -12.69
CA ARG A 625 -0.03 -7.05 -13.97
C ARG A 625 1.41 -6.55 -13.94
N VAL A 626 2.24 -7.19 -14.77
CA VAL A 626 3.61 -6.79 -15.06
C VAL A 626 3.79 -6.69 -16.57
N GLN A 627 4.57 -5.71 -17.02
CA GLN A 627 4.97 -5.60 -18.42
C GLN A 627 6.23 -6.41 -18.71
N VAL A 628 6.15 -7.27 -19.72
CA VAL A 628 7.19 -8.25 -20.08
C VAL A 628 7.42 -8.31 -21.58
N LEU A 629 8.56 -8.85 -21.99
CA LEU A 629 8.85 -9.14 -23.39
C LEU A 629 7.92 -10.24 -23.92
N ARG A 630 7.39 -10.04 -25.13
CA ARG A 630 6.62 -11.03 -25.90
C ARG A 630 7.41 -11.63 -27.05
N ARG A 631 8.32 -10.87 -27.66
CA ARG A 631 9.10 -11.39 -28.77
C ARG A 631 10.14 -12.40 -28.27
N GLY A 632 10.15 -13.59 -28.87
CA GLY A 632 11.05 -14.67 -28.50
C GLY A 632 10.71 -15.38 -27.19
N SER A 633 9.62 -15.00 -26.51
CA SER A 633 9.10 -15.69 -25.32
C SER A 633 7.59 -15.84 -25.38
N LEU A 634 7.08 -17.02 -25.06
CA LEU A 634 5.64 -17.28 -24.92
C LEU A 634 5.14 -17.04 -23.50
N PHE A 635 6.02 -16.61 -22.58
CA PHE A 635 5.68 -16.39 -21.17
C PHE A 635 4.43 -15.52 -21.01
N CYS A 636 4.33 -14.39 -21.72
CA CYS A 636 3.19 -13.50 -21.62
C CYS A 636 1.86 -14.21 -21.93
N ALA A 637 1.80 -14.97 -23.03
CA ALA A 637 0.61 -15.71 -23.43
C ALA A 637 0.30 -16.86 -22.46
N ARG A 638 1.33 -17.59 -22.01
CA ARG A 638 1.21 -18.71 -21.06
C ARG A 638 0.71 -18.23 -19.69
N ALA A 639 1.30 -17.16 -19.15
CA ALA A 639 0.90 -16.56 -17.88
C ALA A 639 -0.56 -16.05 -17.93
N SER A 640 -0.95 -15.38 -19.00
CA SER A 640 -2.36 -14.97 -19.20
C SER A 640 -3.30 -16.19 -19.26
N LYS A 641 -2.90 -17.27 -19.94
CA LYS A 641 -3.70 -18.50 -19.99
C LYS A 641 -3.82 -19.17 -18.62
N LEU A 642 -2.75 -19.20 -17.81
CA LEU A 642 -2.80 -19.70 -16.44
C LEU A 642 -3.77 -18.88 -15.58
N TYR A 643 -3.76 -17.55 -15.69
CA TYR A 643 -4.69 -16.71 -14.94
C TYR A 643 -6.14 -16.89 -15.39
N GLN A 644 -6.40 -16.98 -16.69
CA GLN A 644 -7.74 -17.31 -17.21
C GLN A 644 -8.22 -18.67 -16.69
N THR A 645 -7.32 -19.67 -16.70
CA THR A 645 -7.61 -21.01 -16.17
C THR A 645 -7.91 -20.93 -14.68
N TYR A 646 -7.12 -20.19 -13.91
CA TYR A 646 -7.36 -19.96 -12.49
C TYR A 646 -8.72 -19.31 -12.23
N ARG A 647 -9.14 -18.35 -13.04
CA ARG A 647 -10.47 -17.71 -12.93
C ARG A 647 -11.61 -18.66 -13.30
N GLN A 648 -11.39 -19.57 -14.25
CA GLN A 648 -12.42 -20.43 -14.83
C GLN A 648 -12.70 -21.71 -14.02
N TYR A 649 -11.67 -22.33 -13.43
CA TYR A 649 -11.79 -23.64 -12.77
C TYR A 649 -11.61 -23.54 -11.26
N ASP A 650 -12.31 -24.35 -10.47
CA ASP A 650 -12.23 -24.28 -9.00
C ASP A 650 -11.07 -25.08 -8.38
N SER A 651 -10.47 -26.00 -9.15
CA SER A 651 -9.34 -26.83 -8.72
C SER A 651 -8.49 -27.29 -9.90
N LEU A 652 -7.29 -27.83 -9.63
CA LEU A 652 -6.43 -28.44 -10.64
C LEU A 652 -7.09 -29.66 -11.32
N ASP A 653 -7.88 -30.43 -10.57
CA ASP A 653 -8.56 -31.63 -11.07
C ASP A 653 -9.75 -31.31 -11.97
N ALA A 654 -10.34 -30.11 -11.84
CA ALA A 654 -11.43 -29.66 -12.69
C ALA A 654 -10.97 -29.21 -14.08
N ILE A 655 -9.65 -29.01 -14.30
CA ILE A 655 -9.09 -28.55 -15.56
C ILE A 655 -9.28 -29.64 -16.63
N ASP A 656 -9.75 -29.25 -17.82
CA ASP A 656 -9.97 -30.20 -18.90
C ASP A 656 -8.68 -30.93 -19.30
N GLY A 657 -8.79 -32.21 -19.65
CA GLY A 657 -7.61 -33.05 -19.85
C GLY A 657 -6.66 -32.57 -20.97
N ARG A 658 -7.15 -31.80 -21.95
CA ARG A 658 -6.31 -31.25 -23.02
C ARG A 658 -5.51 -30.05 -22.51
N LEU A 659 -6.15 -29.14 -21.80
CA LEU A 659 -5.51 -27.99 -21.18
C LEU A 659 -4.54 -28.40 -20.09
N ARG A 660 -4.91 -29.37 -19.24
CA ARG A 660 -4.02 -29.94 -18.22
C ARG A 660 -2.72 -30.46 -18.83
N ARG A 661 -2.79 -31.33 -19.85
CA ARG A 661 -1.60 -31.80 -20.58
C ARG A 661 -0.78 -30.66 -21.18
N THR A 662 -1.44 -29.65 -21.74
CA THR A 662 -0.76 -28.47 -22.29
C THR A 662 0.05 -27.74 -21.21
N ILE A 663 -0.54 -27.53 -20.03
CA ILE A 663 0.16 -26.87 -18.92
C ILE A 663 1.32 -27.75 -18.40
N GLU A 664 1.05 -29.02 -18.11
CA GLU A 664 2.05 -29.94 -17.54
C GLU A 664 3.22 -30.21 -18.51
N GLU A 665 2.93 -30.51 -19.78
CA GLU A 665 3.95 -30.94 -20.75
C GLU A 665 4.64 -29.76 -21.44
N THR A 666 3.95 -28.64 -21.67
CA THR A 666 4.47 -27.52 -22.48
C THR A 666 4.88 -26.31 -21.64
N TYR A 667 4.13 -25.97 -20.59
CA TYR A 667 4.41 -24.76 -19.81
C TYR A 667 5.36 -25.10 -18.67
N PHE A 668 4.99 -26.08 -17.85
CA PHE A 668 5.73 -26.44 -16.64
C PHE A 668 6.84 -27.46 -16.92
N ARG A 669 6.69 -28.25 -17.99
CA ARG A 669 7.47 -29.46 -18.28
C ARG A 669 7.58 -30.40 -17.06
N ARG A 670 6.54 -30.40 -16.23
CA ARG A 670 6.38 -31.11 -14.96
C ARG A 670 4.89 -31.30 -14.68
N GLY A 671 4.53 -32.46 -14.14
CA GLY A 671 3.15 -32.70 -13.69
C GLY A 671 2.78 -31.82 -12.50
N PHE A 672 1.48 -31.54 -12.32
CA PHE A 672 1.01 -30.71 -11.19
C PHE A 672 1.45 -31.26 -9.84
N ASP A 673 1.45 -32.57 -9.65
CA ASP A 673 1.87 -33.20 -8.39
C ASP A 673 3.34 -32.95 -8.07
N GLN A 674 4.20 -32.97 -9.10
CA GLN A 674 5.62 -32.65 -8.95
C GLN A 674 5.82 -31.18 -8.62
N VAL A 675 5.12 -30.28 -9.33
CA VAL A 675 5.18 -28.84 -9.06
C VAL A 675 4.68 -28.52 -7.65
N TRP A 676 3.61 -29.19 -7.22
CA TRP A 676 3.11 -29.05 -5.86
C TRP A 676 4.14 -29.53 -4.84
N LYS A 677 4.77 -30.68 -5.06
CA LYS A 677 5.83 -31.20 -4.16
C LYS A 677 6.97 -30.19 -3.98
N GLU A 678 7.49 -29.63 -5.07
CA GLU A 678 8.55 -28.61 -5.03
C GLU A 678 8.09 -27.33 -4.30
N THR A 679 6.86 -26.89 -4.59
CA THR A 679 6.25 -25.71 -3.98
C THR A 679 6.09 -25.89 -2.47
N ARG A 680 5.57 -27.05 -2.06
CA ARG A 680 5.41 -27.45 -0.67
C ARG A 680 6.74 -27.47 0.08
N GLU A 681 7.76 -28.11 -0.49
CA GLU A 681 9.11 -28.14 0.10
C GLU A 681 9.71 -26.74 0.27
N TYR A 682 9.50 -25.85 -0.71
CA TYR A 682 9.93 -24.46 -0.61
C TYR A 682 9.26 -23.73 0.55
N TYR A 683 7.92 -23.76 0.64
CA TYR A 683 7.18 -23.05 1.68
C TYR A 683 7.50 -23.57 3.08
N LEU A 684 7.69 -24.89 3.25
CA LEU A 684 8.17 -25.45 4.52
C LEU A 684 9.57 -24.94 4.89
N ARG A 685 10.50 -24.91 3.93
CA ARG A 685 11.88 -24.47 4.17
C ARG A 685 11.97 -22.99 4.58
N VAL A 686 11.14 -22.13 4.00
CA VAL A 686 11.11 -20.69 4.35
C VAL A 686 10.22 -20.38 5.57
N GLY A 687 9.82 -21.41 6.34
CA GLY A 687 9.05 -21.24 7.57
C GLY A 687 7.57 -20.91 7.36
N ARG A 688 7.06 -21.01 6.13
CA ARG A 688 5.69 -20.67 5.73
C ARG A 688 4.79 -21.90 5.64
N SER A 689 4.75 -22.67 6.72
CA SER A 689 3.98 -23.92 6.78
C SER A 689 2.46 -23.72 6.68
N GLU A 690 1.97 -22.52 6.98
CA GLU A 690 0.57 -22.12 6.84
C GLU A 690 0.08 -22.10 5.40
N GLU A 691 0.92 -21.68 4.45
CA GLU A 691 0.58 -21.71 3.02
C GLU A 691 0.37 -23.15 2.53
N VAL A 692 1.17 -24.08 3.04
CA VAL A 692 1.04 -25.51 2.74
C VAL A 692 -0.26 -26.06 3.29
N LYS A 693 -0.55 -25.82 4.58
CA LYS A 693 -1.79 -26.27 5.22
C LYS A 693 -3.02 -25.72 4.51
N ARG A 694 -2.98 -24.44 4.13
CA ARG A 694 -4.08 -23.81 3.38
C ARG A 694 -4.29 -24.50 2.03
N ALA A 695 -3.23 -24.70 1.26
CA ALA A 695 -3.31 -25.36 -0.04
C ALA A 695 -3.79 -26.82 0.07
N GLU A 696 -3.44 -27.55 1.14
CA GLU A 696 -3.95 -28.90 1.39
C GLU A 696 -5.47 -28.92 1.69
N SER A 697 -6.05 -27.79 2.13
CA SER A 697 -7.49 -27.67 2.49
C SER A 697 -8.34 -26.88 1.47
N ASP A 698 -7.71 -26.06 0.63
CA ASP A 698 -8.35 -25.16 -0.33
C ASP A 698 -7.80 -25.46 -1.74
N PRO A 699 -8.54 -26.21 -2.58
CA PRO A 699 -8.10 -26.58 -3.92
C PRO A 699 -7.83 -25.39 -4.84
N LYS A 700 -8.48 -24.25 -4.59
CA LYS A 700 -8.28 -23.03 -5.36
C LYS A 700 -6.95 -22.38 -5.00
N HIS A 701 -6.65 -22.33 -3.70
CA HIS A 701 -5.34 -21.85 -3.20
C HIS A 701 -4.20 -22.75 -3.66
N LEU A 702 -4.40 -24.07 -3.63
CA LEU A 702 -3.44 -25.03 -4.21
C LEU A 702 -3.14 -24.72 -5.67
N MET A 703 -4.18 -24.54 -6.49
CA MET A 703 -4.03 -24.17 -7.89
C MET A 703 -3.27 -22.85 -8.05
N ALA A 704 -3.56 -21.85 -7.22
CA ALA A 704 -2.84 -20.57 -7.24
C ALA A 704 -1.33 -20.78 -6.96
N LEU A 705 -0.96 -21.52 -5.92
CA LEU A 705 0.45 -21.78 -5.58
C LEU A 705 1.17 -22.56 -6.69
N VAL A 706 0.52 -23.58 -7.25
CA VAL A 706 1.04 -24.36 -8.38
C VAL A 706 1.22 -23.50 -9.64
N PHE A 707 0.32 -22.57 -9.93
CA PHE A 707 0.49 -21.64 -11.04
C PHE A 707 1.54 -20.57 -10.77
N ARG A 708 1.62 -20.05 -9.54
CA ARG A 708 2.64 -19.07 -9.12
C ARG A 708 4.06 -19.61 -9.22
N TRP A 709 4.24 -20.92 -9.02
CA TRP A 709 5.51 -21.60 -9.25
C TRP A 709 6.08 -21.32 -10.65
N TYR A 710 5.24 -21.30 -11.69
CA TYR A 710 5.66 -21.04 -13.07
C TYR A 710 6.33 -19.68 -13.25
N PHE A 711 5.88 -18.64 -12.54
CA PHE A 711 6.46 -17.30 -12.60
C PHE A 711 7.86 -17.29 -11.98
N VAL A 712 8.01 -17.93 -10.82
CA VAL A 712 9.30 -18.07 -10.15
C VAL A 712 10.27 -18.88 -11.01
N HIS A 713 9.80 -19.98 -11.59
CA HIS A 713 10.57 -20.85 -12.47
C HIS A 713 11.00 -20.12 -13.75
N SER A 714 10.07 -19.47 -14.45
CA SER A 714 10.29 -18.67 -15.65
C SER A 714 11.32 -17.55 -15.46
N THR A 715 11.32 -16.91 -14.28
CA THR A 715 12.35 -15.94 -13.92
C THR A 715 13.71 -16.59 -13.75
N ARG A 716 13.79 -17.76 -13.08
CA ARG A 716 15.06 -18.48 -12.90
C ARG A 716 15.65 -18.92 -14.24
N LEU A 717 14.84 -19.51 -15.11
CA LEU A 717 15.24 -19.91 -16.46
C LEU A 717 15.85 -18.74 -17.25
N ALA A 718 15.22 -17.56 -17.19
CA ALA A 718 15.73 -16.36 -17.84
C ALA A 718 17.07 -15.89 -17.24
N MET A 719 17.23 -15.98 -15.92
CA MET A 719 18.49 -15.61 -15.24
C MET A 719 19.62 -16.61 -15.55
N ASP A 720 19.31 -17.91 -15.58
CA ASP A 720 20.25 -18.99 -15.82
C ASP A 720 20.63 -19.11 -17.31
N GLY A 721 19.78 -18.61 -18.22
CA GLY A 721 20.03 -18.62 -19.66
C GLY A 721 19.78 -19.97 -20.30
N ASP A 722 18.79 -20.73 -19.83
CA ASP A 722 18.44 -22.03 -20.40
C ASP A 722 17.82 -21.88 -21.81
N ASP A 723 18.65 -22.07 -22.84
CA ASP A 723 18.25 -21.90 -24.23
C ASP A 723 17.12 -22.86 -24.67
N GLY A 724 17.01 -24.03 -24.03
CA GLY A 724 15.92 -24.99 -24.29
C GLY A 724 14.55 -24.54 -23.77
N GLU A 725 14.54 -23.46 -22.97
CA GLU A 725 13.39 -22.91 -22.27
C GLU A 725 13.14 -21.42 -22.58
N ARG A 726 13.73 -20.87 -23.67
CA ARG A 726 13.53 -19.46 -24.09
C ARG A 726 12.05 -19.06 -24.16
N ALA A 727 11.18 -19.97 -24.60
CA ALA A 727 9.74 -19.75 -24.66
C ALA A 727 9.08 -19.49 -23.28
N ASN A 728 9.74 -19.87 -22.19
CA ASN A 728 9.30 -19.67 -20.82
C ASN A 728 9.97 -18.45 -20.14
N PHE A 729 10.91 -17.76 -20.78
CA PHE A 729 11.63 -16.68 -20.11
C PHE A 729 10.68 -15.53 -19.72
N GLN A 730 10.63 -15.25 -18.42
CA GLN A 730 9.99 -14.03 -17.91
C GLN A 730 11.01 -12.89 -17.90
N ILE A 731 10.87 -11.96 -18.84
CA ILE A 731 11.78 -10.82 -19.00
C ILE A 731 10.99 -9.53 -18.78
N HIS A 732 11.20 -8.85 -17.65
CA HIS A 732 10.53 -7.59 -17.32
C HIS A 732 11.13 -6.45 -18.14
N THR A 733 10.40 -5.95 -19.13
CA THR A 733 10.86 -4.85 -19.98
C THR A 733 9.67 -4.11 -20.57
N GLY A 734 9.85 -2.83 -20.91
CA GLY A 734 8.83 -1.98 -21.52
C GLY A 734 9.24 -1.48 -22.90
N PRO A 735 8.39 -0.67 -23.56
CA PRO A 735 8.61 -0.17 -24.92
C PRO A 735 9.88 0.67 -25.08
N ALA A 736 10.39 1.22 -23.97
CA ALA A 736 11.67 1.92 -23.90
C ALA A 736 12.83 1.10 -24.47
N MET A 737 12.83 -0.24 -24.32
CA MET A 737 13.88 -1.08 -24.89
C MET A 737 13.85 -1.03 -26.43
N GLY A 738 12.67 -1.15 -27.03
CA GLY A 738 12.49 -1.05 -28.47
C GLY A 738 12.83 0.33 -29.02
N ALA A 739 12.45 1.39 -28.30
CA ALA A 739 12.82 2.76 -28.65
C ALA A 739 14.34 2.95 -28.66
N PHE A 740 15.04 2.39 -27.67
CA PHE A 740 16.50 2.43 -27.61
C PHE A 740 17.13 1.66 -28.76
N ASN A 741 16.65 0.44 -29.04
CA ASN A 741 17.14 -0.37 -30.17
C ASN A 741 17.00 0.35 -31.51
N ARG A 742 15.93 1.14 -31.70
CA ARG A 742 15.78 1.99 -32.89
C ARG A 742 16.78 3.14 -32.90
N PHE A 743 16.96 3.81 -31.77
CA PHE A 743 17.90 4.91 -31.62
C PHE A 743 19.35 4.50 -31.90
N VAL A 744 19.79 3.34 -31.40
CA VAL A 744 21.19 2.90 -31.54
C VAL A 744 21.48 2.07 -32.79
N ARG A 745 20.50 1.93 -33.69
CA ARG A 745 20.68 1.19 -34.94
C ARG A 745 21.82 1.79 -35.76
N ASP A 746 22.61 0.93 -36.38
CA ASP A 746 23.77 1.29 -37.20
C ASP A 746 24.88 2.03 -36.43
N THR A 747 24.86 1.97 -35.09
CA THR A 747 25.93 2.46 -34.22
C THR A 747 26.66 1.30 -33.52
N SER A 748 27.79 1.59 -32.85
CA SER A 748 28.48 0.59 -32.04
C SER A 748 27.62 0.02 -30.90
N LEU A 749 26.65 0.79 -30.41
CA LEU A 749 25.72 0.39 -29.35
C LEU A 749 24.61 -0.55 -29.86
N GLN A 750 24.53 -0.85 -31.16
CA GLN A 750 23.61 -1.86 -31.69
C GLN A 750 23.87 -3.23 -31.07
N ASP A 751 25.14 -3.63 -30.93
CA ASP A 751 25.53 -4.84 -30.21
C ASP A 751 25.45 -4.61 -28.71
N TRP A 752 24.67 -5.45 -28.00
CA TRP A 752 24.51 -5.33 -26.56
C TRP A 752 25.80 -5.47 -25.78
N ARG A 753 26.81 -6.14 -26.35
CA ARG A 753 28.14 -6.29 -25.74
C ARG A 753 28.86 -4.95 -25.58
N ASN A 754 28.47 -3.93 -26.36
CA ASN A 754 28.99 -2.57 -26.27
C ASN A 754 28.06 -1.62 -25.46
N ARG A 755 26.88 -2.08 -25.03
CA ARG A 755 25.87 -1.28 -24.32
C ARG A 755 26.18 -1.12 -22.84
N HIS A 756 27.38 -0.64 -22.53
CA HIS A 756 27.74 -0.34 -21.16
C HIS A 756 26.78 0.70 -20.56
N VAL A 757 26.36 0.50 -19.30
CA VAL A 757 25.30 1.33 -18.68
C VAL A 757 25.60 2.83 -18.61
N ASP A 758 26.87 3.20 -18.46
CA ASP A 758 27.35 4.58 -18.55
C ASP A 758 27.30 5.13 -19.98
N ALA A 759 27.63 4.30 -20.98
CA ALA A 759 27.53 4.67 -22.40
C ALA A 759 26.07 4.84 -22.86
N ILE A 760 25.15 4.01 -22.35
CA ILE A 760 23.70 4.18 -22.55
C ILE A 760 23.27 5.55 -22.01
N ALA A 761 23.64 5.88 -20.76
CA ALA A 761 23.31 7.15 -20.14
C ALA A 761 23.88 8.34 -20.92
N GLU A 762 25.14 8.26 -21.36
CA GLU A 762 25.78 9.31 -22.15
C GLU A 762 25.12 9.51 -23.51
N ALA A 763 24.80 8.43 -24.23
CA ALA A 763 24.11 8.52 -25.52
C ALA A 763 22.71 9.17 -25.39
N LEU A 764 21.95 8.75 -24.37
CA LEU A 764 20.61 9.29 -24.12
C LEU A 764 20.64 10.76 -23.68
N MET A 765 21.52 11.13 -22.74
CA MET A 765 21.60 12.51 -22.22
C MET A 765 22.16 13.49 -23.26
N ASN A 766 23.20 13.10 -24.01
CA ASN A 766 23.74 13.94 -25.08
C ASN A 766 22.72 14.12 -26.21
N GLY A 767 22.10 13.02 -26.65
CA GLY A 767 21.06 13.09 -27.68
C GLY A 767 19.88 13.96 -27.23
N ALA A 768 19.42 13.85 -25.97
CA ALA A 768 18.33 14.67 -25.46
C ALA A 768 18.67 16.17 -25.51
N ALA A 769 19.92 16.53 -25.21
CA ALA A 769 20.38 17.92 -25.29
C ALA A 769 20.39 18.44 -26.74
N GLU A 770 20.77 17.59 -27.69
CA GLU A 770 20.74 17.89 -29.13
C GLU A 770 19.30 18.07 -29.62
N VAL A 771 18.40 17.14 -29.28
CA VAL A 771 16.98 17.23 -29.62
C VAL A 771 16.38 18.53 -29.10
N LEU A 772 16.64 18.89 -27.85
CA LEU A 772 16.12 20.14 -27.28
C LEU A 772 16.67 21.37 -27.98
N ARG A 773 17.99 21.42 -28.24
CA ARG A 773 18.63 22.51 -28.96
C ARG A 773 18.00 22.71 -30.34
N ASP A 774 17.88 21.62 -31.10
CA ASP A 774 17.41 21.67 -32.48
C ASP A 774 15.90 22.02 -32.55
N ARG A 775 15.09 21.49 -31.62
CA ARG A 775 13.66 21.83 -31.51
C ARG A 775 13.45 23.28 -31.12
N LEU A 776 14.18 23.79 -30.12
CA LEU A 776 14.08 25.19 -29.71
C LEU A 776 14.52 26.13 -30.84
N ALA A 777 15.60 25.81 -31.56
CA ALA A 777 16.04 26.58 -32.71
C ALA A 777 15.00 26.63 -33.85
N SER A 778 14.20 25.56 -34.02
CA SER A 778 13.13 25.51 -35.03
C SER A 778 11.87 26.30 -34.65
N ILE A 779 11.65 26.56 -33.35
CA ILE A 779 10.44 27.24 -32.83
C ILE A 779 10.71 28.73 -32.60
N LEU A 780 11.94 29.10 -32.26
CA LEU A 780 12.32 30.50 -31.99
C LEU A 780 12.61 31.28 -33.29
N PRO A 781 12.22 32.56 -33.39
CA PRO A 781 12.60 33.41 -34.51
C PRO A 781 14.12 33.53 -34.64
N THR A 782 14.63 33.42 -35.87
CA THR A 782 16.06 33.57 -36.19
C THR A 782 16.60 34.91 -35.69
N GLY A 783 17.61 34.89 -34.83
CA GLY A 783 18.27 36.08 -34.27
C GLY A 783 17.73 36.55 -32.92
N SER A 784 16.78 35.85 -32.30
CA SER A 784 16.26 36.25 -30.99
C SER A 784 17.30 36.10 -29.86
N PRO A 785 17.28 36.94 -28.82
CA PRO A 785 18.13 36.78 -27.64
C PRO A 785 17.96 35.43 -26.94
N ALA A 786 16.79 34.80 -27.08
CA ALA A 786 16.49 33.46 -26.56
C ALA A 786 17.17 32.32 -27.35
N GLN A 787 17.71 32.61 -28.53
CA GLN A 787 18.43 31.65 -29.38
C GLN A 787 19.95 31.63 -29.11
N LYS A 788 20.50 32.69 -28.50
CA LYS A 788 21.91 32.80 -28.10
C LYS A 788 22.11 32.28 -26.69
#